data_AF-A0A7V6GMM1-F1
#
_entry.id   AF-A0A7V6GMM1-F1
#
_cell.length_a   1.000
_cell.length_b   1.000
_cell.length_c   1.000
_cell.angle_alpha   90.00
_cell.angle_beta   90.00
_cell.angle_gamma   90.00
#
_symmetry.space_group_name_H-M   'P 1'
#
loop_
_entity.id
_entity.type
_entity.pdbx_description
1 polymer ?
#
loop_
_entity_poly.entity_id
_entity_poly.type
_entity_poly.pdbx_seq_one_letter_code
_entity_poly.pdbx_strand_id
1 'polypeptide(L)'
;MHWSIQKSNLSGTVTIPPSKSLTIRSIITASLSDGESKVYNHLISDDTTAVVEALRLAGIKIVEKENYLIITGNTFVNNKDVFHMQSGATAFRMLIFVFLVKFKEFKITANKDLLARPFDTFDKFFEKYNIKYRFENDIYYINGSIEAGQYEIEGHISSQFASGLTLALSTLDKPSTVIIENELVSKPYLEMTIDMINYFSNNKVKIRGNLLIINGESNYKPNDYIVEGDYSQSAFYLVLATLGFDIKIKGLPQKSLQGDYKIIDFLKQFGANISWEGDLLKVDFSNLKPARIDIVNNPDLFLPIGVLASFIEGETQISNIQNLRHKESDRVKSLTDNFDKLGINYEASSRMISIYGSNEKRNIATLDGANDHRVIMAFTVFALASGQTYLMKNVDMISKSYPDFLKDINNLGGKIKMKNIEKLREDIINIDKQMIELFKQRYENVLLISNVKKELNLPIVDKDYEAKQIKRHLEMLGDKSIESQYKEFYTKVLDISYQLQEGVPKMALIGKGLSHSLSPKLHHIIGRLNDFKYDYFTLEIEDHTELENALDLLRKHEYKAFNVTTPYKRDIIKYLDVLTNKAHFTGVVNLVYVRNGQLVGDNVDFDGIVYSLKQIDINLQKHPIIILGTGATAQTVGRVLDGMMLEYTFVSRNPNKKSNLENVISYEELKHLKHYILINTTPVGMYPNSNEMPVDLEEIEKASYVFDVIYNPDPTKLVRFAKIGMNGKDMLIAQGIASFNQVFDKKVVISKTLVEKIKKELNE
;
A
#
# COMPACT_ATOMS: atom_id res chain seq x y z
N MET A 1 -3.67 -0.42 -11.55
CA MET A 1 -4.74 -0.21 -12.56
C MET A 1 -4.78 -1.26 -13.67
N HIS A 2 -5.97 -1.76 -14.03
CA HIS A 2 -6.19 -2.64 -15.20
C HIS A 2 -7.17 -1.98 -16.17
N TRP A 3 -6.91 -2.10 -17.47
CA TRP A 3 -7.75 -1.57 -18.54
C TRP A 3 -8.38 -2.71 -19.33
N SER A 4 -9.64 -2.55 -19.73
CA SER A 4 -10.36 -3.49 -20.58
C SER A 4 -10.41 -2.93 -22.00
N ILE A 5 -9.86 -3.68 -22.95
CA ILE A 5 -9.88 -3.37 -24.37
C ILE A 5 -10.85 -4.36 -25.02
N GLN A 6 -12.02 -3.87 -25.43
CA GLN A 6 -13.09 -4.71 -25.96
C GLN A 6 -13.07 -4.76 -27.49
N LYS A 7 -13.62 -5.85 -28.03
CA LYS A 7 -13.93 -5.96 -29.46
C LYS A 7 -14.73 -4.74 -29.91
N SER A 8 -14.22 -4.06 -30.94
CA SER A 8 -14.83 -2.87 -31.54
C SER A 8 -14.46 -2.79 -33.02
N ASN A 9 -15.31 -2.13 -33.81
CA ASN A 9 -15.00 -1.77 -35.19
C ASN A 9 -14.59 -0.30 -35.20
N LEU A 10 -13.39 -0.02 -35.69
CA LEU A 10 -12.84 1.33 -35.78
C LEU A 10 -13.14 1.90 -37.16
N SER A 11 -13.62 3.14 -37.20
CA SER A 11 -13.83 3.89 -38.43
C SER A 11 -13.74 5.39 -38.17
N GLY A 12 -13.11 6.15 -39.08
CA GLY A 12 -13.09 7.60 -39.00
C GLY A 12 -11.75 8.20 -39.40
N THR A 13 -11.50 9.43 -38.95
CA THR A 13 -10.24 10.15 -39.18
C THR A 13 -9.57 10.47 -37.86
N VAL A 14 -8.27 10.21 -37.76
CA VAL A 14 -7.42 10.59 -36.62
C VAL A 14 -6.35 11.57 -37.07
N THR A 15 -6.13 12.62 -36.27
CA THR A 15 -5.02 13.54 -36.50
C THR A 15 -3.86 13.13 -35.60
N ILE A 16 -2.71 12.85 -36.20
CA ILE A 16 -1.53 12.37 -35.47
C ILE A 16 -0.91 13.53 -34.70
N PRO A 17 -0.49 13.32 -33.43
CA PRO A 17 0.14 14.35 -32.62
C PRO A 17 1.51 14.72 -33.18
N PRO A 18 2.09 15.84 -32.74
CA PRO A 18 3.40 16.26 -33.19
C PRO A 18 4.53 15.31 -32.77
N SER A 19 5.60 15.31 -33.56
CA SER A 19 6.79 14.49 -33.34
C SER A 19 7.50 14.86 -32.05
N LYS A 20 7.61 13.88 -31.14
CA LYS A 20 8.35 14.05 -29.89
C LYS A 20 9.82 14.42 -30.15
N SER A 21 10.44 13.69 -31.07
CA SER A 21 11.87 13.84 -31.40
C SER A 21 12.20 15.20 -32.01
N LEU A 22 11.31 15.75 -32.86
CA LEU A 22 11.46 17.08 -33.43
C LEU A 22 11.09 18.18 -32.42
N THR A 23 10.08 17.97 -31.57
CA THR A 23 9.73 18.90 -30.49
C THR A 23 10.93 19.16 -29.58
N ILE A 24 11.56 18.09 -29.09
CA ILE A 24 12.74 18.21 -28.21
C ILE A 24 13.88 18.96 -28.92
N ARG A 25 14.21 18.56 -30.15
CA ARG A 25 15.32 19.18 -30.92
C ARG A 25 15.07 20.65 -31.22
N SER A 26 13.86 21.01 -31.63
CA SER A 26 13.49 22.41 -31.93
C SER A 26 13.52 23.28 -30.68
N ILE A 27 13.02 22.78 -29.53
CA ILE A 27 13.10 23.52 -28.25
C ILE A 27 14.55 23.76 -27.84
N ILE A 28 15.41 22.73 -27.91
CA ILE A 28 16.82 22.88 -27.51
C ILE A 28 17.55 23.83 -28.47
N THR A 29 17.40 23.68 -29.78
CA THR A 29 18.08 24.56 -30.76
C THR A 29 17.57 26.00 -30.75
N ALA A 30 16.27 26.22 -30.55
CA ALA A 30 15.71 27.54 -30.30
C ALA A 30 16.32 28.18 -29.03
N SER A 31 16.54 27.39 -27.98
CA SER A 31 17.17 27.85 -26.73
C SER A 31 18.64 28.21 -26.90
N LEU A 32 19.31 27.69 -27.92
CA LEU A 32 20.70 28.04 -28.26
C LEU A 32 20.81 29.31 -29.11
N SER A 33 19.71 29.87 -29.59
CA SER A 33 19.70 31.00 -30.54
C SER A 33 19.73 32.36 -29.87
N ASP A 34 20.41 33.33 -30.50
CA ASP A 34 20.50 34.72 -30.03
C ASP A 34 19.22 35.52 -30.36
N GLY A 35 18.14 35.28 -29.61
CA GLY A 35 16.88 36.02 -29.73
C GLY A 35 15.65 35.18 -29.42
N GLU A 36 14.48 35.62 -29.89
CA GLU A 36 13.21 34.92 -29.69
C GLU A 36 12.84 34.05 -30.88
N SER A 37 12.57 32.77 -30.62
CA SER A 37 12.05 31.80 -31.59
C SER A 37 10.67 31.29 -31.16
N LYS A 38 9.80 30.96 -32.11
CA LYS A 38 8.52 30.30 -31.83
C LYS A 38 8.51 28.86 -32.31
N VAL A 39 8.14 27.94 -31.42
CA VAL A 39 7.96 26.52 -31.76
C VAL A 39 6.47 26.21 -31.77
N TYR A 40 5.90 26.07 -32.97
CA TYR A 40 4.49 25.78 -33.23
C TYR A 40 4.22 24.28 -33.25
N ASN A 41 2.98 23.92 -32.90
CA ASN A 41 2.50 22.54 -32.92
C ASN A 41 3.42 21.61 -32.10
N HIS A 42 3.92 22.04 -30.95
CA HIS A 42 4.80 21.22 -30.12
C HIS A 42 4.02 20.13 -29.39
N LEU A 43 4.63 18.96 -29.18
CA LEU A 43 4.05 17.93 -28.34
C LEU A 43 4.15 18.33 -26.87
N ILE A 44 3.08 18.11 -26.10
CA ILE A 44 3.09 18.17 -24.63
C ILE A 44 3.06 16.72 -24.11
N SER A 45 4.14 16.32 -23.46
CA SER A 45 4.34 14.98 -22.89
C SER A 45 5.39 15.03 -21.79
N ASP A 46 5.49 13.99 -20.95
CA ASP A 46 6.46 13.95 -19.84
C ASP A 46 7.90 14.25 -20.32
N ASP A 47 8.32 13.69 -21.46
CA ASP A 47 9.64 13.92 -22.06
C ASP A 47 9.88 15.37 -22.52
N THR A 48 8.86 16.04 -23.09
CA THR A 48 9.01 17.41 -23.63
C THR A 48 8.92 18.44 -22.51
N THR A 49 8.06 18.19 -21.51
CA THR A 49 8.00 18.96 -20.27
C THR A 49 9.32 18.93 -19.53
N ALA A 50 9.97 17.76 -19.42
CA ALA A 50 11.29 17.64 -18.79
C ALA A 50 12.36 18.53 -19.46
N VAL A 51 12.33 18.65 -20.79
CA VAL A 51 13.25 19.55 -21.53
C VAL A 51 12.95 21.02 -21.21
N VAL A 52 11.67 21.41 -21.25
CA VAL A 52 11.25 22.79 -20.97
C VAL A 52 11.63 23.20 -19.54
N GLU A 53 11.35 22.35 -18.55
CA GLU A 53 11.70 22.61 -17.15
C GLU A 53 13.21 22.69 -16.92
N ALA A 54 13.98 21.76 -17.49
CA ALA A 54 15.43 21.78 -17.38
C ALA A 54 16.04 23.05 -17.99
N LEU A 55 15.52 23.50 -19.14
CA LEU A 55 15.98 24.73 -19.79
C LEU A 55 15.56 25.98 -19.01
N ARG A 56 14.37 26.00 -18.40
CA ARG A 56 13.93 27.07 -17.50
C ARG A 56 14.86 27.20 -16.29
N LEU A 57 15.21 26.09 -15.64
CA LEU A 57 16.20 26.08 -14.56
C LEU A 57 17.58 26.56 -15.04
N ALA A 58 17.92 26.26 -16.29
CA ALA A 58 19.15 26.71 -16.92
C ALA A 58 19.10 28.19 -17.38
N GLY A 59 18.09 28.96 -16.98
CA GLY A 59 17.96 30.40 -17.26
C GLY A 59 17.27 30.75 -18.57
N ILE A 60 16.79 29.77 -19.35
CA ILE A 60 16.07 30.02 -20.60
C ILE A 60 14.62 30.43 -20.31
N LYS A 61 14.21 31.56 -20.88
CA LYS A 61 12.83 32.01 -20.77
C LYS A 61 11.97 31.30 -21.82
N ILE A 62 11.10 30.41 -21.35
CA ILE A 62 10.12 29.70 -22.19
C ILE A 62 8.71 30.09 -21.75
N VAL A 63 7.96 30.76 -22.62
CA VAL A 63 6.57 31.17 -22.39
C VAL A 63 5.65 30.32 -23.24
N GLU A 64 4.73 29.62 -22.58
CA GLU A 64 3.70 28.82 -23.23
C GLU A 64 2.56 29.73 -23.74
N LYS A 65 2.17 29.55 -25.01
CA LYS A 65 0.96 30.12 -25.62
C LYS A 65 0.09 28.97 -26.11
N GLU A 66 -1.16 29.28 -26.45
CA GLU A 66 -2.17 28.28 -26.83
C GLU A 66 -1.70 27.32 -27.94
N ASN A 67 -0.94 27.80 -28.94
CA ASN A 67 -0.53 27.00 -30.10
C ASN A 67 1.00 26.91 -30.32
N TYR A 68 1.81 27.56 -29.49
CA TYR A 68 3.27 27.62 -29.65
C TYR A 68 4.01 27.99 -28.36
N LEU A 69 5.29 27.68 -28.31
CA LEU A 69 6.22 28.18 -27.28
C LEU A 69 6.96 29.41 -27.80
N ILE A 70 7.13 30.43 -26.97
CA ILE A 70 8.08 31.51 -27.20
C ILE A 70 9.33 31.22 -26.38
N ILE A 71 10.47 31.08 -27.06
CA ILE A 71 11.75 30.73 -26.44
C ILE A 71 12.71 31.89 -26.67
N THR A 72 13.11 32.57 -25.59
CA THR A 72 14.21 33.55 -25.63
C THR A 72 15.52 32.79 -25.37
N GLY A 73 16.28 32.56 -26.43
CA GLY A 73 17.49 31.73 -26.39
C GLY A 73 18.75 32.47 -25.93
N ASN A 74 19.81 31.68 -25.75
CA ASN A 74 21.15 32.06 -25.30
C ASN A 74 21.21 32.86 -23.97
N THR A 75 20.20 32.73 -23.11
CA THR A 75 20.17 33.33 -21.76
C THR A 75 20.63 32.36 -20.67
N PHE A 76 21.51 31.40 -21.00
CA PHE A 76 21.90 30.34 -20.06
C PHE A 76 22.54 30.91 -18.79
N VAL A 77 21.97 30.59 -17.64
CA VAL A 77 22.49 30.92 -16.31
C VAL A 77 22.35 29.69 -15.43
N ASN A 78 23.46 29.28 -14.81
CA ASN A 78 23.42 28.22 -13.83
C ASN A 78 22.93 28.75 -12.48
N ASN A 79 21.73 28.36 -12.09
CA ASN A 79 21.18 28.68 -10.78
C ASN A 79 21.73 27.79 -9.64
N LYS A 80 22.62 26.83 -9.95
CA LYS A 80 23.18 25.79 -9.06
C LYS A 80 22.15 24.78 -8.50
N ASP A 81 20.95 24.74 -9.06
CA ASP A 81 19.96 23.72 -8.75
C ASP A 81 20.33 22.37 -9.40
N VAL A 82 19.59 21.34 -9.00
CA VAL A 82 19.67 20.02 -9.63
C VAL A 82 18.74 20.00 -10.84
N PHE A 83 19.30 19.83 -12.03
CA PHE A 83 18.53 19.67 -13.27
C PHE A 83 17.86 18.29 -13.28
N HIS A 84 16.57 18.23 -13.01
CA HIS A 84 15.82 16.99 -12.95
C HIS A 84 15.17 16.68 -14.31
N MET A 85 15.62 15.62 -14.98
CA MET A 85 15.16 15.22 -16.32
C MET A 85 13.92 14.33 -16.30
N GLN A 86 13.37 14.07 -15.11
CA GLN A 86 12.21 13.20 -14.91
C GLN A 86 12.43 11.83 -15.58
N SER A 87 11.49 11.37 -16.40
CA SER A 87 11.62 10.13 -17.19
C SER A 87 12.16 10.34 -18.61
N GLY A 88 12.57 11.57 -18.93
CA GLY A 88 12.99 12.03 -20.26
C GLY A 88 14.39 11.61 -20.65
N ALA A 89 14.54 10.41 -21.24
CA ALA A 89 15.85 9.89 -21.65
C ALA A 89 16.55 10.77 -22.71
N THR A 90 15.80 11.28 -23.68
CA THR A 90 16.33 12.18 -24.71
C THR A 90 16.79 13.51 -24.10
N ALA A 91 16.02 14.05 -23.16
CA ALA A 91 16.35 15.28 -22.43
C ALA A 91 17.68 15.11 -21.69
N PHE A 92 17.79 14.06 -20.86
CA PHE A 92 18.98 13.74 -20.10
C PHE A 92 20.20 13.59 -21.01
N ARG A 93 20.08 12.77 -22.07
CA ARG A 93 21.23 12.44 -22.92
C ARG A 93 21.71 13.58 -23.82
N MET A 94 20.84 14.53 -24.15
CA MET A 94 21.22 15.68 -24.97
C MET A 94 21.66 16.87 -24.12
N LEU A 95 20.91 17.22 -23.07
CA LEU A 95 21.17 18.43 -22.29
C LEU A 95 22.44 18.34 -21.44
N ILE A 96 22.86 17.15 -21.01
CA ILE A 96 24.11 16.99 -20.26
C ILE A 96 25.34 17.50 -21.05
N PHE A 97 25.40 17.23 -22.36
CA PHE A 97 26.47 17.75 -23.21
C PHE A 97 26.34 19.26 -23.45
N VAL A 98 25.12 19.76 -23.63
CA VAL A 98 24.88 21.21 -23.76
C VAL A 98 25.32 21.93 -22.48
N PHE A 99 25.01 21.38 -21.31
CA PHE A 99 25.42 21.92 -20.02
C PHE A 99 26.92 21.85 -19.78
N LEU A 100 27.63 20.84 -20.30
CA LEU A 100 29.10 20.80 -20.28
C LEU A 100 29.77 21.92 -21.08
N VAL A 101 29.07 22.51 -22.06
CA VAL A 101 29.56 23.71 -22.76
C VAL A 101 29.18 24.97 -22.00
N LYS A 102 27.95 25.03 -21.47
CA LYS A 102 27.40 26.25 -20.87
C LYS A 102 27.85 26.47 -19.43
N PHE A 103 28.18 25.42 -18.68
CA PHE A 103 28.45 25.47 -17.24
C PHE A 103 29.71 24.68 -16.87
N LYS A 104 30.51 25.24 -15.95
CA LYS A 104 31.70 24.57 -15.40
C LYS A 104 31.36 23.54 -14.31
N GLU A 105 30.30 23.78 -13.54
CA GLU A 105 29.86 22.92 -12.45
C GLU A 105 28.35 22.83 -12.47
N PHE A 106 27.77 21.63 -12.45
CA PHE A 106 26.32 21.46 -12.37
C PHE A 106 25.93 20.10 -11.80
N LYS A 107 24.64 19.97 -11.46
CA LYS A 107 24.05 18.72 -10.94
C LYS A 107 22.90 18.29 -11.84
N ILE A 108 22.85 17.01 -12.20
CA ILE A 108 21.78 16.46 -13.04
C ILE A 108 21.28 15.13 -12.47
N THR A 109 19.97 14.90 -12.55
CA THR A 109 19.33 13.68 -12.06
C THR A 109 18.10 13.33 -12.91
N ALA A 110 17.49 12.19 -12.62
CA ALA A 110 16.30 11.67 -13.27
C ALA A 110 15.55 10.71 -12.33
N ASN A 111 14.37 10.27 -12.75
CA ASN A 111 13.65 9.21 -12.05
C ASN A 111 14.47 7.91 -12.03
N LYS A 112 14.30 7.10 -10.99
CA LYS A 112 15.09 5.87 -10.75
C LYS A 112 15.04 4.87 -11.90
N ASP A 113 13.89 4.76 -12.58
CA ASP A 113 13.71 3.89 -13.74
C ASP A 113 14.55 4.33 -14.95
N LEU A 114 14.78 5.65 -15.10
CA LEU A 114 15.70 6.17 -16.10
C LEU A 114 17.15 5.92 -15.68
N LEU A 115 17.50 6.21 -14.41
CA LEU A 115 18.85 6.00 -13.85
C LEU A 115 19.31 4.53 -13.84
N ALA A 116 18.38 3.57 -13.85
CA ALA A 116 18.69 2.15 -13.99
C ALA A 116 19.12 1.72 -15.41
N ARG A 117 19.03 2.60 -16.41
CA ARG A 117 19.47 2.33 -17.79
C ARG A 117 20.98 2.52 -17.93
N PRO A 118 21.63 1.92 -18.95
CA PRO A 118 23.07 2.08 -19.15
C PRO A 118 23.44 3.55 -19.36
N PHE A 119 24.03 4.14 -18.31
CA PHE A 119 24.66 5.46 -18.29
C PHE A 119 26.19 5.37 -18.14
N ASP A 120 26.75 4.16 -18.20
CA ASP A 120 28.19 3.92 -18.26
C ASP A 120 28.84 4.63 -19.45
N THR A 121 28.08 4.90 -20.52
CA THR A 121 28.53 5.74 -21.64
C THR A 121 28.94 7.15 -21.18
N PHE A 122 28.26 7.75 -20.21
CA PHE A 122 28.67 9.05 -19.66
C PHE A 122 29.92 8.91 -18.80
N ASP A 123 29.95 7.90 -17.93
CA ASP A 123 31.09 7.63 -17.07
C ASP A 123 32.38 7.44 -17.88
N LYS A 124 32.34 6.56 -18.90
CA LYS A 124 33.44 6.36 -19.86
C LYS A 124 33.82 7.64 -20.59
N PHE A 125 32.85 8.43 -21.02
CA PHE A 125 33.11 9.71 -21.69
C PHE A 125 33.80 10.70 -20.73
N PHE A 126 33.33 10.80 -19.49
CA PHE A 126 33.89 11.70 -18.49
C PHE A 126 35.32 11.30 -18.11
N GLU A 127 35.57 10.01 -17.90
CA GLU A 127 36.91 9.46 -17.66
C GLU A 127 37.86 9.76 -18.84
N LYS A 128 37.43 9.45 -20.07
CA LYS A 128 38.24 9.64 -21.30
C LYS A 128 38.65 11.09 -21.52
N TYR A 129 37.77 12.04 -21.18
CA TYR A 129 38.00 13.48 -21.39
C TYR A 129 38.32 14.25 -20.10
N ASN A 130 38.70 13.55 -19.02
CA ASN A 130 39.09 14.15 -17.74
C ASN A 130 38.05 15.11 -17.13
N ILE A 131 36.76 14.86 -17.36
CA ILE A 131 35.65 15.58 -16.71
C ILE A 131 35.46 14.96 -15.34
N LYS A 132 35.63 15.76 -14.28
CA LYS A 132 35.44 15.25 -12.92
C LYS A 132 33.95 15.08 -12.66
N TYR A 133 33.57 13.90 -12.17
CA TYR A 133 32.20 13.65 -11.77
C TYR A 133 32.13 12.76 -10.53
N ARG A 134 30.97 12.77 -9.89
CA ARG A 134 30.61 11.84 -8.81
C ARG A 134 29.13 11.54 -8.91
N PHE A 135 28.77 10.27 -8.79
CA PHE A 135 27.38 9.84 -8.68
C PHE A 135 27.08 9.46 -7.23
N GLU A 136 26.20 10.22 -6.55
CA GLU A 136 25.80 9.96 -5.17
C GLU A 136 24.33 10.35 -4.98
N ASN A 137 23.57 9.53 -4.25
CA ASN A 137 22.15 9.76 -3.96
C ASN A 137 21.32 10.03 -5.23
N ASP A 138 21.52 9.20 -6.27
CA ASP A 138 20.85 9.31 -7.58
C ASP A 138 21.14 10.63 -8.34
N ILE A 139 22.18 11.39 -7.97
CA ILE A 139 22.55 12.66 -8.60
C ILE A 139 23.97 12.58 -9.16
N TYR A 140 24.12 13.01 -10.42
CA TYR A 140 25.42 13.29 -11.02
C TYR A 140 25.88 14.70 -10.66
N TYR A 141 26.99 14.79 -9.93
CA TYR A 141 27.72 16.02 -9.67
C TYR A 141 28.84 16.13 -10.70
N ILE A 142 28.81 17.13 -11.56
CA ILE A 142 29.74 17.27 -12.69
C ILE A 142 30.53 18.56 -12.54
N ASN A 143 31.86 18.47 -12.68
CA ASN A 143 32.79 19.59 -12.66
C ASN A 143 33.81 19.43 -13.81
N GLY A 144 33.61 20.23 -14.84
CA GLY A 144 34.40 20.18 -16.07
C GLY A 144 33.64 20.86 -17.20
N SER A 145 34.30 20.98 -18.34
CA SER A 145 33.72 21.54 -19.56
C SER A 145 34.26 20.81 -20.77
N ILE A 146 33.49 20.83 -21.87
CA ILE A 146 33.98 20.42 -23.19
C ILE A 146 34.27 21.67 -24.03
N GLU A 147 35.35 21.61 -24.79
CA GLU A 147 35.80 22.68 -25.69
C GLU A 147 35.78 22.18 -27.14
N ALA A 148 36.14 23.03 -28.09
CA ALA A 148 36.18 22.61 -29.47
C ALA A 148 37.35 21.66 -29.70
N GLY A 149 37.11 20.53 -30.36
CA GLY A 149 38.11 19.50 -30.51
C GLY A 149 37.59 18.20 -31.10
N GLN A 150 38.37 17.14 -30.93
CA GLN A 150 38.03 15.80 -31.36
C GLN A 150 37.50 14.97 -30.18
N TYR A 151 36.31 14.42 -30.35
CA TYR A 151 35.67 13.56 -29.36
C TYR A 151 35.25 12.23 -29.99
N GLU A 152 35.11 11.19 -29.18
CA GLU A 152 34.77 9.84 -29.59
C GLU A 152 33.57 9.37 -28.77
N ILE A 153 32.62 8.72 -29.43
CA ILE A 153 31.38 8.30 -28.77
C ILE A 153 30.85 6.99 -29.36
N GLU A 154 30.37 6.10 -28.49
CA GLU A 154 29.85 4.79 -28.89
C GLU A 154 28.51 4.94 -29.65
N GLY A 155 28.48 4.55 -30.94
CA GLY A 155 27.31 4.66 -31.81
C GLY A 155 26.27 3.54 -31.65
N HIS A 156 26.68 2.37 -31.15
CA HIS A 156 25.85 1.17 -31.09
C HIS A 156 24.86 1.14 -29.92
N ILE A 157 25.09 1.97 -28.88
CA ILE A 157 24.23 2.05 -27.69
C ILE A 157 22.98 2.91 -27.97
N SER A 158 23.18 4.18 -28.35
CA SER A 158 22.08 5.09 -28.69
C SER A 158 22.55 6.31 -29.48
N SER A 159 21.84 6.66 -30.56
CA SER A 159 22.09 7.88 -31.34
C SER A 159 21.88 9.18 -30.55
N GLN A 160 21.23 9.12 -29.38
CA GLN A 160 20.97 10.30 -28.54
C GLN A 160 22.26 10.90 -27.97
N PHE A 161 23.25 10.06 -27.64
CA PHE A 161 24.55 10.52 -27.15
C PHE A 161 25.29 11.31 -28.24
N ALA A 162 25.44 10.71 -29.43
CA ALA A 162 26.04 11.38 -30.58
C ALA A 162 25.28 12.67 -30.96
N SER A 163 23.95 12.64 -30.90
CA SER A 163 23.11 13.83 -31.15
C SER A 163 23.39 14.94 -30.13
N GLY A 164 23.43 14.61 -28.84
CA GLY A 164 23.70 15.57 -27.77
C GLY A 164 25.08 16.20 -27.87
N LEU A 165 26.12 15.39 -28.09
CA LEU A 165 27.49 15.87 -28.25
C LEU A 165 27.64 16.73 -29.51
N THR A 166 27.06 16.32 -30.64
CA THR A 166 27.08 17.10 -31.89
C THR A 166 26.40 18.46 -31.70
N LEU A 167 25.23 18.45 -31.06
CA LEU A 167 24.50 19.66 -30.71
C LEU A 167 25.34 20.58 -29.82
N ALA A 168 25.95 20.06 -28.75
CA ALA A 168 26.76 20.86 -27.84
C ALA A 168 27.97 21.49 -28.54
N LEU A 169 28.75 20.69 -29.28
CA LEU A 169 29.94 21.16 -29.98
C LEU A 169 29.62 22.17 -31.10
N SER A 170 28.42 22.10 -31.69
CA SER A 170 27.97 23.09 -32.67
C SER A 170 27.75 24.49 -32.07
N THR A 171 27.73 24.63 -30.75
CA THR A 171 27.61 25.93 -30.07
C THR A 171 28.94 26.65 -29.87
N LEU A 172 30.05 26.06 -30.34
CA LEU A 172 31.41 26.60 -30.17
C LEU A 172 31.93 27.24 -31.46
N ASP A 173 32.67 28.34 -31.34
CA ASP A 173 33.21 29.13 -32.47
C ASP A 173 34.47 28.53 -33.13
N LYS A 174 34.77 27.26 -32.85
CA LYS A 174 35.93 26.55 -33.38
C LYS A 174 35.53 25.18 -33.91
N PRO A 175 36.17 24.69 -34.98
CA PRO A 175 35.83 23.40 -35.57
C PRO A 175 35.95 22.27 -34.56
N SER A 176 35.04 21.29 -34.67
CA SER A 176 35.04 20.08 -33.85
C SER A 176 34.77 18.85 -34.71
N THR A 177 35.23 17.70 -34.25
CA THR A 177 34.98 16.41 -34.90
C THR A 177 34.49 15.39 -33.88
N VAL A 178 33.44 14.64 -34.20
CA VAL A 178 33.01 13.49 -33.39
C VAL A 178 33.23 12.21 -34.18
N ILE A 179 34.02 11.30 -33.63
CA ILE A 179 34.24 9.96 -34.16
C ILE A 179 33.20 9.04 -33.53
N ILE A 180 32.36 8.45 -34.37
CA ILE A 180 31.40 7.43 -33.95
C ILE A 180 32.13 6.10 -33.93
N GLU A 181 32.31 5.56 -32.73
CA GLU A 181 32.87 4.23 -32.53
C GLU A 181 31.78 3.17 -32.71
N ASN A 182 32.12 2.04 -33.32
CA ASN A 182 31.18 0.98 -33.68
C ASN A 182 30.08 1.44 -34.67
N GLU A 183 29.21 0.51 -35.07
CA GLU A 183 28.12 0.82 -35.99
C GLU A 183 27.04 1.68 -35.32
N LEU A 184 26.65 2.78 -35.98
CA LEU A 184 25.63 3.69 -35.47
C LEU A 184 24.23 3.10 -35.64
N VAL A 185 23.53 2.86 -34.52
CA VAL A 185 22.10 2.53 -34.55
C VAL A 185 21.26 3.79 -34.62
N SER A 186 20.08 3.70 -35.24
CA SER A 186 19.12 4.82 -35.28
C SER A 186 19.72 6.10 -35.92
N LYS A 187 20.49 5.93 -36.99
CA LYS A 187 21.17 7.02 -37.72
C LYS A 187 20.25 8.18 -38.12
N PRO A 188 19.00 7.96 -38.56
CA PRO A 188 18.11 9.06 -38.94
C PRO A 188 17.87 10.08 -37.81
N TYR A 189 17.91 9.65 -36.54
CA TYR A 189 17.73 10.57 -35.41
C TYR A 189 18.92 11.51 -35.22
N LEU A 190 20.13 11.11 -35.62
CA LEU A 190 21.29 11.99 -35.67
C LEU A 190 21.19 12.94 -36.87
N GLU A 191 20.74 12.44 -38.02
CA GLU A 191 20.51 13.26 -39.22
C GLU A 191 19.45 14.35 -38.96
N MET A 192 18.36 14.02 -38.24
CA MET A 192 17.37 15.02 -37.76
C MET A 192 18.01 16.07 -36.84
N THR A 193 18.97 15.69 -35.99
CA THR A 193 19.67 16.64 -35.13
C THR A 193 20.51 17.60 -35.98
N ILE A 194 21.24 17.07 -36.96
CA ILE A 194 22.06 17.86 -37.89
C ILE A 194 21.22 18.82 -38.71
N ASP A 195 20.07 18.35 -39.21
CA ASP A 195 19.13 19.19 -39.94
C ASP A 195 18.65 20.36 -39.06
N MET A 196 18.27 20.09 -37.82
CA MET A 196 17.87 21.14 -36.87
C MET A 196 19.00 22.12 -36.54
N ILE A 197 20.23 21.63 -36.34
CA ILE A 197 21.41 22.49 -36.15
C ILE A 197 21.60 23.40 -37.35
N ASN A 198 21.51 22.86 -38.57
CA ASN A 198 21.69 23.63 -39.81
C ASN A 198 20.50 24.55 -40.11
N TYR A 199 19.31 24.26 -39.58
CA TYR A 199 18.13 25.12 -39.68
C TYR A 199 18.27 26.38 -38.82
N PHE A 200 18.79 26.22 -37.60
CA PHE A 200 18.98 27.33 -36.66
C PHE A 200 20.37 27.98 -36.72
N SER A 201 21.38 27.38 -37.36
CA SER A 201 22.75 27.91 -37.40
C SER A 201 23.45 27.74 -38.74
N ASN A 202 24.55 28.48 -38.94
CA ASN A 202 25.40 28.37 -40.14
C ASN A 202 26.47 27.27 -40.05
N ASN A 203 26.47 26.43 -39.01
CA ASN A 203 27.53 25.45 -38.73
C ASN A 203 27.82 24.43 -39.84
N LYS A 204 26.87 24.19 -40.76
CA LYS A 204 26.98 23.21 -41.86
C LYS A 204 27.54 21.86 -41.38
N VAL A 205 26.95 21.28 -40.35
CA VAL A 205 27.36 19.99 -39.79
C VAL A 205 27.15 18.89 -40.83
N LYS A 206 28.14 17.99 -40.98
CA LYS A 206 28.13 16.91 -41.98
C LYS A 206 28.54 15.58 -41.39
N ILE A 207 27.93 14.50 -41.88
CA ILE A 207 28.36 13.12 -41.63
C ILE A 207 29.20 12.62 -42.81
N ARG A 208 30.38 12.05 -42.56
CA ARG A 208 31.22 11.36 -43.54
C ARG A 208 31.73 10.04 -42.96
N GLY A 209 31.13 8.92 -43.38
CA GLY A 209 31.43 7.62 -42.78
C GLY A 209 31.06 7.62 -41.29
N ASN A 210 32.04 7.36 -40.42
CA ASN A 210 31.90 7.42 -38.97
C ASN A 210 32.33 8.77 -38.36
N LEU A 211 32.62 9.79 -39.18
CA LEU A 211 33.02 11.12 -38.71
C LEU A 211 31.88 12.12 -38.84
N LEU A 212 31.62 12.86 -37.77
CA LEU A 212 30.82 14.06 -37.74
C LEU A 212 31.74 15.27 -37.75
N ILE A 213 31.58 16.14 -38.74
CA ILE A 213 32.41 17.34 -38.93
C ILE A 213 31.55 18.57 -38.64
N ILE A 214 31.99 19.39 -37.69
CA ILE A 214 31.35 20.62 -37.25
C ILE A 214 32.31 21.78 -37.57
N ASN A 215 31.88 22.75 -38.38
CA ASN A 215 32.78 23.81 -38.84
C ASN A 215 33.14 24.84 -37.75
N GLY A 216 32.32 24.96 -36.70
CA GLY A 216 32.52 25.95 -35.63
C GLY A 216 32.02 27.35 -35.99
N GLU A 217 30.95 27.44 -36.79
CA GLU A 217 30.27 28.70 -37.09
C GLU A 217 29.01 28.79 -36.22
N SER A 218 29.18 28.96 -34.90
CA SER A 218 28.16 28.78 -33.86
C SER A 218 26.98 29.75 -33.89
N ASN A 219 26.88 30.60 -34.91
CA ASN A 219 25.89 31.67 -35.06
C ASN A 219 24.47 31.11 -35.18
N TYR A 220 23.90 30.68 -34.06
CA TYR A 220 22.52 30.24 -33.90
C TYR A 220 21.61 31.46 -33.93
N LYS A 221 20.73 31.51 -34.93
CA LYS A 221 19.81 32.62 -35.17
C LYS A 221 18.39 32.23 -34.81
N PRO A 222 17.61 33.16 -34.22
CA PRO A 222 16.22 32.92 -33.92
C PRO A 222 15.45 32.61 -35.20
N ASN A 223 14.63 31.56 -35.15
CA ASN A 223 13.80 31.15 -36.27
C ASN A 223 12.53 30.43 -35.77
N ASP A 224 11.43 30.59 -36.47
CA ASP A 224 10.17 29.94 -36.11
C ASP A 224 10.13 28.53 -36.73
N TYR A 225 9.70 27.53 -35.95
CA TYR A 225 9.66 26.13 -36.38
C TYR A 225 8.29 25.52 -36.15
N ILE A 226 7.75 24.81 -37.15
CA ILE A 226 6.50 24.06 -37.06
C ILE A 226 6.83 22.57 -36.97
N VAL A 227 6.46 21.93 -35.87
CA VAL A 227 6.74 20.51 -35.66
C VAL A 227 5.79 19.64 -36.50
N GLU A 228 6.35 18.70 -37.25
CA GLU A 228 5.61 17.71 -38.04
C GLU A 228 4.84 16.71 -37.17
N GLY A 229 3.79 16.06 -37.69
CA GLY A 229 3.16 14.91 -37.03
C GLY A 229 4.11 13.72 -36.87
N ASP A 230 3.91 12.92 -35.82
CA ASP A 230 4.83 11.85 -35.40
C ASP A 230 4.63 10.55 -36.19
N TYR A 231 5.58 10.20 -37.05
CA TYR A 231 5.51 8.96 -37.81
C TYR A 231 5.59 7.69 -36.93
N SER A 232 6.33 7.76 -35.82
CA SER A 232 6.44 6.67 -34.85
C SER A 232 5.11 6.39 -34.16
N GLN A 233 4.32 7.43 -33.85
CA GLN A 233 2.98 7.27 -33.27
C GLN A 233 1.95 6.87 -34.31
N SER A 234 2.08 7.38 -35.54
CA SER A 234 1.18 7.02 -36.62
C SER A 234 1.21 5.53 -36.96
N ALA A 235 2.34 4.84 -36.69
CA ALA A 235 2.54 3.44 -36.99
C ALA A 235 1.44 2.54 -36.37
N PHE A 236 0.94 2.87 -35.18
CA PHE A 236 -0.13 2.10 -34.54
C PHE A 236 -1.45 2.18 -35.31
N TYR A 237 -1.82 3.36 -35.80
CA TYR A 237 -3.02 3.55 -36.63
C TYR A 237 -2.84 3.00 -38.04
N LEU A 238 -1.64 3.14 -38.61
CA LEU A 238 -1.32 2.56 -39.92
C LEU A 238 -1.40 1.02 -39.89
N VAL A 239 -0.96 0.38 -38.80
CA VAL A 239 -1.11 -1.07 -38.63
C VAL A 239 -2.58 -1.45 -38.53
N LEU A 240 -3.40 -0.73 -37.76
CA LEU A 240 -4.85 -0.96 -37.74
C LEU A 240 -5.47 -0.80 -39.14
N ALA A 241 -5.16 0.28 -39.85
CA ALA A 241 -5.66 0.49 -41.21
C ALA A 241 -5.23 -0.64 -42.16
N THR A 242 -3.97 -1.09 -42.07
CA THR A 242 -3.43 -2.22 -42.83
C THR A 242 -4.17 -3.54 -42.54
N LEU A 243 -4.62 -3.73 -41.29
CA LEU A 243 -5.42 -4.88 -40.86
C LEU A 243 -6.91 -4.77 -41.24
N GLY A 244 -7.31 -3.74 -42.00
CA GLY A 244 -8.64 -3.62 -42.60
C GLY A 244 -9.62 -2.71 -41.86
N PHE A 245 -9.17 -1.96 -40.86
CA PHE A 245 -10.01 -0.92 -40.23
C PHE A 245 -10.09 0.34 -41.11
N ASP A 246 -11.27 0.98 -41.22
CA ASP A 246 -11.47 2.20 -42.04
C ASP A 246 -10.97 3.45 -41.31
N ILE A 247 -9.66 3.56 -41.14
CA ILE A 247 -9.00 4.67 -40.44
C ILE A 247 -8.23 5.53 -41.44
N LYS A 248 -8.59 6.81 -41.51
CA LYS A 248 -7.87 7.83 -42.29
C LYS A 248 -6.95 8.62 -41.35
N ILE A 249 -5.73 8.87 -41.80
CA ILE A 249 -4.68 9.48 -40.98
C ILE A 249 -4.38 10.88 -41.49
N LYS A 250 -4.45 11.87 -40.61
CA LYS A 250 -4.22 13.30 -40.92
C LYS A 250 -3.02 13.83 -40.12
N GLY A 251 -2.40 14.91 -40.61
CA GLY A 251 -1.35 15.65 -39.88
C GLY A 251 0.07 15.14 -40.11
N LEU A 252 0.27 14.21 -41.05
CA LEU A 252 1.59 13.72 -41.44
C LEU A 252 2.07 14.39 -42.73
N PRO A 253 3.35 14.77 -42.83
CA PRO A 253 3.91 15.29 -44.07
C PRO A 253 4.23 14.15 -45.05
N GLN A 254 3.94 14.31 -46.34
CA GLN A 254 4.18 13.27 -47.35
C GLN A 254 5.65 12.85 -47.49
N LYS A 255 6.58 13.71 -47.08
CA LYS A 255 8.02 13.47 -46.99
C LYS A 255 8.49 13.96 -45.63
N SER A 256 9.35 13.20 -44.97
CA SER A 256 9.88 13.55 -43.65
C SER A 256 11.31 13.01 -43.49
N LEU A 257 12.11 13.71 -42.70
CA LEU A 257 13.41 13.22 -42.21
C LEU A 257 13.27 12.37 -40.95
N GLN A 258 12.06 12.25 -40.38
CA GLN A 258 11.81 11.32 -39.29
C GLN A 258 12.15 9.91 -39.75
N GLY A 259 13.05 9.23 -39.03
CA GLY A 259 13.46 7.87 -39.39
C GLY A 259 12.24 6.97 -39.62
N ASP A 260 11.28 7.05 -38.71
CA ASP A 260 10.07 6.23 -38.68
C ASP A 260 9.09 6.48 -39.83
N TYR A 261 9.34 7.47 -40.69
CA TYR A 261 8.72 7.59 -42.03
C TYR A 261 8.80 6.27 -42.82
N LYS A 262 9.83 5.45 -42.53
CA LYS A 262 10.05 4.13 -43.11
C LYS A 262 8.89 3.15 -42.92
N ILE A 263 7.97 3.40 -41.98
CA ILE A 263 6.76 2.59 -41.81
C ILE A 263 5.98 2.43 -43.12
N ILE A 264 5.94 3.47 -43.97
CA ILE A 264 5.27 3.41 -45.28
C ILE A 264 5.89 2.35 -46.18
N ASP A 265 7.22 2.25 -46.21
CA ASP A 265 7.94 1.26 -47.00
C ASP A 265 7.79 -0.15 -46.42
N PHE A 266 7.81 -0.28 -45.08
CA PHE A 266 7.60 -1.58 -44.44
C PHE A 266 6.22 -2.14 -44.73
N LEU A 267 5.17 -1.33 -44.59
CA LEU A 267 3.80 -1.76 -44.88
C LEU A 267 3.63 -2.15 -46.36
N LYS A 268 4.26 -1.42 -47.30
CA LYS A 268 4.29 -1.82 -48.72
C LYS A 268 5.00 -3.15 -48.95
N GLN A 269 6.04 -3.49 -48.18
CA GLN A 269 6.69 -4.81 -48.25
C GLN A 269 5.76 -5.93 -47.79
N PHE A 270 4.85 -5.66 -46.84
CA PHE A 270 3.76 -6.58 -46.48
C PHE A 270 2.65 -6.63 -47.54
N GLY A 271 2.69 -5.78 -48.58
CA GLY A 271 1.69 -5.71 -49.65
C GLY A 271 0.64 -4.63 -49.48
N ALA A 272 0.71 -3.80 -48.44
CA ALA A 272 -0.27 -2.74 -48.18
C ALA A 272 -0.31 -1.71 -49.32
N ASN A 273 -1.52 -1.34 -49.76
CA ASN A 273 -1.72 -0.26 -50.72
C ASN A 273 -1.94 1.06 -49.99
N ILE A 274 -0.96 1.95 -50.05
CA ILE A 274 -0.97 3.23 -49.32
C ILE A 274 -1.08 4.37 -50.33
N SER A 275 -2.10 5.22 -50.14
CA SER A 275 -2.39 6.35 -51.01
C SER A 275 -2.64 7.63 -50.21
N TRP A 276 -2.44 8.77 -50.86
CA TRP A 276 -2.72 10.09 -50.31
C TRP A 276 -3.91 10.71 -51.03
N GLU A 277 -4.85 11.25 -50.26
CA GLU A 277 -5.94 12.09 -50.75
C GLU A 277 -5.83 13.45 -50.05
N GLY A 278 -5.15 14.40 -50.70
CA GLY A 278 -4.79 15.68 -50.07
C GLY A 278 -3.85 15.48 -48.88
N ASP A 279 -4.29 15.88 -47.69
CA ASP A 279 -3.59 15.72 -46.41
C ASP A 279 -3.96 14.44 -45.65
N LEU A 280 -4.83 13.61 -46.23
CA LEU A 280 -5.25 12.33 -45.66
C LEU A 280 -4.45 11.17 -46.25
N LEU A 281 -3.81 10.41 -45.38
CA LEU A 281 -3.17 9.15 -45.69
C LEU A 281 -4.18 8.01 -45.48
N LYS A 282 -4.33 7.18 -46.51
CA LYS A 282 -5.22 6.02 -46.53
C LYS A 282 -4.43 4.73 -46.77
N VAL A 283 -4.91 3.65 -46.19
CA VAL A 283 -4.43 2.30 -46.46
C VAL A 283 -5.62 1.48 -46.94
N ASP A 284 -5.58 1.02 -48.19
CA ASP A 284 -6.59 0.11 -48.70
C ASP A 284 -6.24 -1.32 -48.28
N PHE A 285 -7.24 -2.06 -47.83
CA PHE A 285 -7.07 -3.47 -47.50
C PHE A 285 -6.55 -4.24 -48.71
N SER A 286 -5.54 -5.09 -48.47
CA SER A 286 -4.87 -5.89 -49.48
C SER A 286 -4.49 -7.25 -48.90
N ASN A 287 -4.21 -8.22 -49.76
CA ASN A 287 -3.80 -9.53 -49.30
C ASN A 287 -2.34 -9.47 -48.81
N LEU A 288 -2.17 -9.41 -47.49
CA LEU A 288 -0.86 -9.21 -46.86
C LEU A 288 0.01 -10.46 -46.95
N LYS A 289 1.33 -10.27 -47.07
CA LYS A 289 2.32 -11.35 -47.12
C LYS A 289 3.45 -11.11 -46.13
N PRO A 290 4.06 -12.16 -45.57
CA PRO A 290 5.20 -12.00 -44.67
C PRO A 290 6.36 -11.25 -45.33
N ALA A 291 7.11 -10.50 -44.52
CA ALA A 291 8.21 -9.67 -44.98
C ALA A 291 9.50 -9.91 -44.19
N ARG A 292 10.62 -9.38 -44.71
CA ARG A 292 11.90 -9.33 -44.01
C ARG A 292 12.25 -7.87 -43.72
N ILE A 293 12.28 -7.51 -42.44
CA ILE A 293 12.42 -6.14 -41.97
C ILE A 293 13.76 -5.97 -41.24
N ASP A 294 14.49 -4.91 -41.57
CA ASP A 294 15.63 -4.43 -40.80
C ASP A 294 15.23 -3.22 -39.98
N ILE A 295 15.32 -3.33 -38.65
CA ILE A 295 14.83 -2.32 -37.71
C ILE A 295 15.94 -1.40 -37.17
N VAL A 296 17.20 -1.56 -37.59
CA VAL A 296 18.37 -0.89 -37.00
C VAL A 296 18.22 0.63 -36.91
N ASN A 297 17.60 1.23 -37.93
CA ASN A 297 17.37 2.67 -38.05
C ASN A 297 16.00 3.13 -37.55
N ASN A 298 15.12 2.19 -37.20
CA ASN A 298 13.71 2.40 -36.91
C ASN A 298 13.24 1.62 -35.69
N PRO A 299 14.00 1.60 -34.57
CA PRO A 299 13.71 0.71 -33.43
C PRO A 299 12.32 0.90 -32.84
N ASP A 300 11.76 2.10 -33.01
CA ASP A 300 10.47 2.50 -32.50
C ASP A 300 9.29 1.92 -33.30
N LEU A 301 9.55 1.38 -34.51
CA LEU A 301 8.61 0.60 -35.33
C LEU A 301 8.60 -0.90 -35.02
N PHE A 302 9.50 -1.41 -34.17
CA PHE A 302 9.60 -2.85 -33.88
C PHE A 302 8.28 -3.46 -33.38
N LEU A 303 7.68 -2.83 -32.37
CA LEU A 303 6.46 -3.34 -31.73
C LEU A 303 5.22 -3.28 -32.65
N PRO A 304 4.92 -2.17 -33.36
CA PRO A 304 3.79 -2.16 -34.30
C PRO A 304 3.99 -3.16 -35.44
N ILE A 305 5.20 -3.31 -35.99
CA ILE A 305 5.48 -4.31 -37.03
C ILE A 305 5.39 -5.73 -36.48
N GLY A 306 5.89 -6.00 -35.27
CA GLY A 306 5.78 -7.31 -34.63
C GLY A 306 4.33 -7.72 -34.41
N VAL A 307 3.48 -6.78 -33.97
CA VAL A 307 2.04 -7.01 -33.85
C VAL A 307 1.39 -7.26 -35.20
N LEU A 308 1.68 -6.45 -36.22
CA LEU A 308 1.19 -6.69 -37.59
C LEU A 308 1.56 -8.09 -38.09
N ALA A 309 2.83 -8.47 -37.93
CA ALA A 309 3.36 -9.77 -38.35
C ALA A 309 2.59 -10.94 -37.73
N SER A 310 2.10 -10.81 -36.49
CA SER A 310 1.33 -11.87 -35.82
C SER A 310 -0.03 -12.17 -36.48
N PHE A 311 -0.54 -11.29 -37.33
CA PHE A 311 -1.80 -11.47 -38.07
C PHE A 311 -1.61 -11.95 -39.51
N ILE A 312 -0.37 -12.06 -40.00
CA ILE A 312 -0.08 -12.36 -41.40
C ILE A 312 0.38 -13.81 -41.50
N GLU A 313 -0.32 -14.62 -42.29
CA GLU A 313 -0.01 -16.04 -42.46
C GLU A 313 1.40 -16.26 -43.02
N GLY A 314 2.26 -16.94 -42.25
CA GLY A 314 3.63 -17.30 -42.61
C GLY A 314 4.71 -16.64 -41.73
N GLU A 315 5.96 -16.74 -42.15
CA GLU A 315 7.13 -16.29 -41.37
C GLU A 315 7.54 -14.85 -41.75
N THR A 316 7.42 -13.93 -40.80
CA THR A 316 8.00 -12.58 -40.90
C THR A 316 9.29 -12.53 -40.08
N GLN A 317 10.37 -12.06 -40.69
CA GLN A 317 11.67 -11.93 -40.00
C GLN A 317 11.98 -10.47 -39.71
N ILE A 318 12.31 -10.15 -38.45
CA ILE A 318 12.75 -8.81 -38.04
C ILE A 318 14.17 -8.91 -37.48
N SER A 319 15.11 -8.24 -38.14
CA SER A 319 16.54 -8.26 -37.83
C SER A 319 17.01 -6.96 -37.14
N ASN A 320 18.19 -7.02 -36.53
CA ASN A 320 18.86 -5.92 -35.81
C ASN A 320 18.11 -5.44 -34.56
N ILE A 321 17.62 -6.38 -33.75
CA ILE A 321 16.81 -6.14 -32.55
C ILE A 321 17.62 -5.95 -31.24
N GLN A 322 18.96 -5.95 -31.29
CA GLN A 322 19.83 -5.93 -30.11
C GLN A 322 19.56 -4.70 -29.22
N ASN A 323 19.49 -3.51 -29.81
CA ASN A 323 19.35 -2.24 -29.08
C ASN A 323 17.96 -2.07 -28.44
N LEU A 324 16.99 -2.92 -28.78
CA LEU A 324 15.63 -2.88 -28.24
C LEU A 324 15.56 -3.40 -26.80
N ARG A 325 16.56 -4.16 -26.37
CA ARG A 325 16.66 -4.72 -25.01
C ARG A 325 17.00 -3.68 -23.95
N HIS A 326 17.60 -2.56 -24.38
CA HIS A 326 18.07 -1.47 -23.53
C HIS A 326 17.18 -0.21 -23.65
N LYS A 327 15.94 -0.37 -24.11
CA LYS A 327 14.96 0.72 -24.21
C LYS A 327 14.26 0.92 -22.85
N GLU A 328 13.02 1.37 -22.83
CA GLU A 328 12.30 1.62 -21.57
C GLU A 328 11.98 0.32 -20.84
N SER A 329 11.71 -0.73 -21.62
CA SER A 329 11.78 -2.13 -21.21
C SER A 329 12.70 -2.91 -22.16
N ASP A 330 12.96 -4.19 -21.87
CA ASP A 330 13.39 -5.12 -22.91
C ASP A 330 12.18 -5.34 -23.83
N ARG A 331 12.10 -4.58 -24.93
CA ARG A 331 10.95 -4.61 -25.85
C ARG A 331 10.83 -5.93 -26.59
N VAL A 332 11.95 -6.63 -26.82
CA VAL A 332 11.92 -7.96 -27.43
C VAL A 332 11.25 -8.92 -26.45
N LYS A 333 11.72 -8.94 -25.19
CA LYS A 333 11.12 -9.75 -24.14
C LYS A 333 9.65 -9.40 -23.91
N SER A 334 9.32 -8.12 -23.90
CA SER A 334 7.95 -7.63 -23.69
C SER A 334 6.99 -8.08 -24.81
N LEU A 335 7.48 -8.13 -26.05
CA LEU A 335 6.74 -8.70 -27.18
C LEU A 335 6.54 -10.21 -26.98
N THR A 336 7.62 -10.94 -26.73
CA THR A 336 7.60 -12.41 -26.62
C THR A 336 6.80 -12.91 -25.42
N ASP A 337 6.91 -12.28 -24.25
CA ASP A 337 6.15 -12.65 -23.05
C ASP A 337 4.64 -12.52 -23.26
N ASN A 338 4.21 -11.53 -24.05
CA ASN A 338 2.80 -11.38 -24.41
C ASN A 338 2.42 -12.37 -25.52
N PHE A 339 3.31 -12.66 -26.48
CA PHE A 339 3.08 -13.67 -27.52
C PHE A 339 2.89 -15.07 -26.93
N ASP A 340 3.69 -15.46 -25.93
CA ASP A 340 3.54 -16.73 -25.21
C ASP A 340 2.13 -16.87 -24.61
N LYS A 341 1.64 -15.81 -23.95
CA LYS A 341 0.29 -15.77 -23.38
C LYS A 341 -0.80 -15.86 -24.43
N LEU A 342 -0.54 -15.32 -25.62
CA LEU A 342 -1.48 -15.26 -26.74
C LEU A 342 -1.47 -16.53 -27.61
N GLY A 343 -0.48 -17.41 -27.43
CA GLY A 343 -0.27 -18.59 -28.28
C GLY A 343 0.25 -18.21 -29.67
N ILE A 344 1.11 -17.20 -29.77
CA ILE A 344 1.75 -16.79 -31.03
C ILE A 344 3.13 -17.44 -31.08
N ASN A 345 3.40 -18.21 -32.13
CA ASN A 345 4.69 -18.86 -32.31
C ASN A 345 5.74 -17.88 -32.83
N TYR A 346 6.93 -17.93 -32.27
CA TYR A 346 8.09 -17.17 -32.72
C TYR A 346 9.39 -17.91 -32.42
N GLU A 347 10.45 -17.57 -33.14
CA GLU A 347 11.82 -17.95 -32.84
C GLU A 347 12.65 -16.69 -32.68
N ALA A 348 13.23 -16.47 -31.49
CA ALA A 348 14.02 -15.28 -31.20
C ALA A 348 15.47 -15.65 -30.90
N SER A 349 16.39 -14.88 -31.48
CA SER A 349 17.83 -14.90 -31.19
C SER A 349 18.26 -13.57 -30.57
N SER A 350 19.57 -13.38 -30.39
CA SER A 350 20.11 -12.10 -29.95
C SER A 350 19.95 -11.00 -31.01
N ARG A 351 19.90 -11.33 -32.31
CA ARG A 351 19.93 -10.36 -33.42
C ARG A 351 18.67 -10.33 -34.28
N MET A 352 17.82 -11.34 -34.20
CA MET A 352 16.65 -11.47 -35.07
C MET A 352 15.50 -12.17 -34.32
N ILE A 353 14.26 -11.86 -34.71
CA ILE A 353 13.06 -12.63 -34.36
C ILE A 353 12.30 -13.01 -35.62
N SER A 354 11.93 -14.30 -35.72
CA SER A 354 11.00 -14.84 -36.71
C SER A 354 9.63 -14.98 -36.03
N ILE A 355 8.60 -14.35 -36.59
CA ILE A 355 7.22 -14.39 -36.08
C ILE A 355 6.39 -15.19 -37.08
N TYR A 356 5.74 -16.26 -36.60
CA TYR A 356 4.87 -17.11 -37.41
C TYR A 356 3.42 -16.67 -37.22
N GLY A 357 2.99 -15.72 -38.04
CA GLY A 357 1.64 -15.20 -37.98
C GLY A 357 0.61 -16.17 -38.55
N SER A 358 -0.64 -16.02 -38.11
CA SER A 358 -1.77 -16.85 -38.54
C SER A 358 -3.10 -16.15 -38.28
N ASN A 359 -4.15 -16.61 -38.96
CA ASN A 359 -5.54 -16.17 -38.73
C ASN A 359 -6.23 -16.95 -37.59
N GLU A 360 -5.47 -17.73 -36.82
CA GLU A 360 -6.02 -18.55 -35.74
C GLU A 360 -6.49 -17.71 -34.55
N LYS A 361 -7.49 -18.24 -33.85
CA LYS A 361 -8.01 -17.59 -32.65
C LYS A 361 -6.94 -17.60 -31.54
N ARG A 362 -6.63 -16.42 -31.02
CA ARG A 362 -5.63 -16.20 -29.98
C ARG A 362 -6.18 -16.52 -28.59
N ASN A 363 -5.31 -16.92 -27.66
CA ASN A 363 -5.69 -17.17 -26.27
C ASN A 363 -6.20 -15.87 -25.61
N ILE A 364 -7.16 -15.99 -24.70
CA ILE A 364 -7.59 -14.88 -23.85
C ILE A 364 -6.63 -14.81 -22.67
N ALA A 365 -5.94 -13.67 -22.53
CA ALA A 365 -4.94 -13.47 -21.49
C ALA A 365 -4.95 -12.03 -20.95
N THR A 366 -4.28 -11.83 -19.82
CA THR A 366 -3.94 -10.49 -19.34
C THR A 366 -2.61 -10.06 -19.96
N LEU A 367 -2.67 -9.00 -20.76
CA LEU A 367 -1.52 -8.37 -21.41
C LEU A 367 -0.78 -7.46 -20.43
N ASP A 368 0.53 -7.37 -20.61
CA ASP A 368 1.39 -6.55 -19.78
C ASP A 368 2.07 -5.46 -20.61
N GLY A 369 1.85 -4.21 -20.23
CA GLY A 369 2.48 -3.05 -20.85
C GLY A 369 3.96 -2.88 -20.50
N ALA A 370 4.51 -3.64 -19.54
CA ALA A 370 5.91 -3.63 -19.13
C ALA A 370 6.47 -2.22 -18.80
N ASN A 371 5.60 -1.30 -18.35
CA ASN A 371 5.90 0.12 -18.15
C ASN A 371 6.49 0.84 -19.38
N ASP A 372 6.25 0.35 -20.60
CA ASP A 372 6.70 0.96 -21.85
C ASP A 372 5.47 1.37 -22.69
N HIS A 373 5.34 2.68 -22.93
CA HIS A 373 4.25 3.28 -23.70
C HIS A 373 4.06 2.61 -25.07
N ARG A 374 5.14 2.21 -25.75
CA ARG A 374 5.04 1.56 -27.06
C ARG A 374 4.53 0.13 -26.97
N VAL A 375 4.85 -0.59 -25.90
CA VAL A 375 4.33 -1.95 -25.66
C VAL A 375 2.83 -1.88 -25.42
N ILE A 376 2.39 -0.91 -24.60
CA ILE A 376 0.97 -0.66 -24.33
C ILE A 376 0.20 -0.33 -25.62
N MET A 377 0.70 0.60 -26.43
CA MET A 377 0.06 0.97 -27.69
C MET A 377 0.02 -0.20 -28.68
N ALA A 378 1.12 -0.95 -28.82
CA ALA A 378 1.18 -2.11 -29.71
C ALA A 378 0.18 -3.20 -29.30
N PHE A 379 0.12 -3.55 -28.01
CA PHE A 379 -0.83 -4.57 -27.55
C PHE A 379 -2.27 -4.06 -27.47
N THR A 380 -2.48 -2.74 -27.47
CA THR A 380 -3.80 -2.14 -27.68
C THR A 380 -4.26 -2.36 -29.11
N VAL A 381 -3.40 -2.10 -30.09
CA VAL A 381 -3.63 -2.42 -31.50
C VAL A 381 -3.92 -3.91 -31.68
N PHE A 382 -3.12 -4.78 -31.07
CA PHE A 382 -3.35 -6.23 -31.10
C PHE A 382 -4.74 -6.60 -30.55
N ALA A 383 -5.10 -6.09 -29.38
CA ALA A 383 -6.37 -6.41 -28.72
C ALA A 383 -7.57 -5.95 -29.56
N LEU A 384 -7.47 -4.80 -30.24
CA LEU A 384 -8.51 -4.30 -31.14
C LEU A 384 -8.62 -5.18 -32.39
N ALA A 385 -7.49 -5.52 -33.02
CA ALA A 385 -7.45 -6.29 -34.27
C ALA A 385 -7.83 -7.77 -34.11
N SER A 386 -7.48 -8.39 -32.98
CA SER A 386 -7.80 -9.80 -32.70
C SER A 386 -9.29 -10.09 -32.52
N GLY A 387 -10.14 -9.05 -32.39
CA GLY A 387 -11.58 -9.19 -32.28
C GLY A 387 -12.05 -9.86 -30.98
N GLN A 388 -11.20 -9.88 -29.94
CA GLN A 388 -11.51 -10.41 -28.60
C GLN A 388 -11.37 -9.32 -27.53
N THR A 389 -11.72 -9.63 -26.28
CA THR A 389 -11.55 -8.70 -25.15
C THR A 389 -10.35 -9.09 -24.31
N TYR A 390 -9.48 -8.13 -24.04
CA TYR A 390 -8.27 -8.31 -23.24
C TYR A 390 -8.25 -7.39 -22.03
N LEU A 391 -7.56 -7.82 -20.98
CA LEU A 391 -7.16 -6.97 -19.87
C LEU A 391 -5.70 -6.55 -20.06
N MET A 392 -5.39 -5.29 -19.79
CA MET A 392 -4.04 -4.76 -19.92
C MET A 392 -3.59 -4.05 -18.65
N LYS A 393 -2.35 -4.32 -18.23
CA LYS A 393 -1.68 -3.67 -17.09
C LYS A 393 -0.87 -2.44 -17.53
N ASN A 394 -0.68 -1.51 -16.58
CA ASN A 394 0.27 -0.40 -16.65
C ASN A 394 0.00 0.61 -17.79
N VAL A 395 -1.24 0.69 -18.25
CA VAL A 395 -1.64 1.52 -19.40
C VAL A 395 -1.40 3.02 -19.17
N ASP A 396 -1.31 3.46 -17.91
CA ASP A 396 -1.12 4.87 -17.55
C ASP A 396 0.24 5.43 -18.05
N MET A 397 1.20 4.56 -18.38
CA MET A 397 2.50 4.97 -18.94
C MET A 397 2.42 5.54 -20.38
N ILE A 398 1.26 5.51 -21.02
CA ILE A 398 1.03 6.13 -22.35
C ILE A 398 1.35 7.64 -22.36
N SER A 399 1.13 8.35 -21.24
CA SER A 399 1.33 9.81 -21.10
C SER A 399 2.73 10.28 -21.51
N LYS A 400 3.72 9.39 -21.40
CA LYS A 400 5.11 9.67 -21.73
C LYS A 400 5.32 10.13 -23.17
N SER A 401 4.46 9.70 -24.10
CA SER A 401 4.63 10.01 -25.52
C SER A 401 3.36 10.38 -26.27
N TYR A 402 2.19 9.90 -25.85
CA TYR A 402 0.93 10.18 -26.54
C TYR A 402 -0.26 10.12 -25.56
N PRO A 403 -0.41 11.12 -24.67
CA PRO A 403 -1.44 11.14 -23.63
C PRO A 403 -2.87 10.86 -24.14
N ASP A 404 -3.23 11.41 -25.31
CA ASP A 404 -4.57 11.28 -25.89
C ASP A 404 -4.79 9.96 -26.68
N PHE A 405 -3.82 9.05 -26.79
CA PHE A 405 -3.90 7.86 -27.64
C PHE A 405 -5.19 7.04 -27.42
N LEU A 406 -5.55 6.74 -26.17
CA LEU A 406 -6.75 5.95 -25.86
C LEU A 406 -8.04 6.70 -26.18
N LYS A 407 -8.04 8.03 -25.99
CA LYS A 407 -9.16 8.90 -26.33
C LYS A 407 -9.35 8.93 -27.85
N ASP A 408 -8.28 9.05 -28.61
CA ASP A 408 -8.32 9.04 -30.08
C ASP A 408 -8.80 7.69 -30.62
N ILE A 409 -8.35 6.58 -30.03
CA ILE A 409 -8.88 5.24 -30.36
C ILE A 409 -10.38 5.14 -30.03
N ASN A 410 -10.82 5.63 -28.86
CA ASN A 410 -12.24 5.62 -28.50
C ASN A 410 -13.08 6.53 -29.43
N ASN A 411 -12.54 7.66 -29.90
CA ASN A 411 -13.19 8.53 -30.87
C ASN A 411 -13.39 7.87 -32.23
N LEU A 412 -12.51 6.93 -32.60
CA LEU A 412 -12.67 6.07 -33.78
C LEU A 412 -13.68 4.93 -33.57
N GLY A 413 -14.33 4.82 -32.41
CA GLY A 413 -15.28 3.75 -32.06
C GLY A 413 -14.69 2.64 -31.19
N GLY A 414 -13.44 2.80 -30.74
CA GLY A 414 -12.80 1.91 -29.79
C GLY A 414 -13.57 1.81 -28.47
N LYS A 415 -13.52 0.64 -27.85
CA LYS A 415 -14.15 0.40 -26.54
C LYS A 415 -13.09 0.08 -25.49
N ILE A 416 -12.32 1.10 -25.13
CA ILE A 416 -11.28 1.02 -24.11
C ILE A 416 -11.77 1.70 -22.85
N LYS A 417 -11.91 0.92 -21.77
CA LYS A 417 -12.37 1.41 -20.47
C LYS A 417 -11.41 1.01 -19.37
N MET A 418 -11.02 1.99 -18.55
CA MET A 418 -10.32 1.75 -17.31
C MET A 418 -11.26 1.00 -16.35
N LYS A 419 -10.83 -0.17 -15.84
CA LYS A 419 -11.53 -0.85 -14.74
C LYS A 419 -10.85 -0.42 -13.44
N ASN A 420 -11.30 0.68 -12.84
CA ASN A 420 -10.61 1.32 -11.73
C ASN A 420 -11.33 1.13 -10.37
N ILE A 421 -10.95 0.06 -9.65
CA ILE A 421 -11.32 -0.13 -8.25
C ILE A 421 -10.57 0.87 -7.35
N GLU A 422 -9.38 1.32 -7.74
CA GLU A 422 -8.54 2.23 -6.95
C GLU A 422 -9.11 3.65 -6.92
N LYS A 423 -9.70 4.14 -8.02
CA LYS A 423 -10.42 5.42 -8.06
C LYS A 423 -11.69 5.38 -7.22
N LEU A 424 -12.46 4.29 -7.27
CA LEU A 424 -13.59 4.12 -6.35
C LEU A 424 -13.14 4.06 -4.89
N ARG A 425 -11.97 3.49 -4.61
CA ARG A 425 -11.36 3.53 -3.27
C ARG A 425 -10.86 4.93 -2.89
N GLU A 426 -10.30 5.70 -3.82
CA GLU A 426 -9.91 7.10 -3.59
C GLU A 426 -11.13 8.00 -3.37
N ASP A 427 -12.21 7.79 -4.12
CA ASP A 427 -13.49 8.47 -3.91
C ASP A 427 -14.05 8.14 -2.52
N ILE A 428 -13.98 6.86 -2.09
CA ILE A 428 -14.30 6.46 -0.71
C ILE A 428 -13.39 7.16 0.29
N ILE A 429 -12.07 7.20 0.10
CA ILE A 429 -11.13 7.89 0.99
C ILE A 429 -11.46 9.39 1.10
N ASN A 430 -11.89 10.04 0.01
CA ASN A 430 -12.28 11.44 0.04
C ASN A 430 -13.62 11.66 0.75
N ILE A 431 -14.57 10.74 0.62
CA ILE A 431 -15.81 10.72 1.41
C ILE A 431 -15.48 10.50 2.89
N ASP A 432 -14.57 9.58 3.22
CA ASP A 432 -14.12 9.30 4.58
C ASP A 432 -13.49 10.52 5.24
N LYS A 433 -12.67 11.30 4.52
CA LYS A 433 -12.12 12.57 5.02
C LYS A 433 -13.22 13.56 5.40
N GLN A 434 -14.28 13.68 4.59
CA GLN A 434 -15.41 14.54 4.92
C GLN A 434 -16.19 14.01 6.12
N MET A 435 -16.40 12.70 6.19
CA MET A 435 -17.05 12.07 7.35
C MET A 435 -16.24 12.27 8.64
N ILE A 436 -14.91 12.19 8.59
CA ILE A 436 -14.04 12.46 9.75
C ILE A 436 -14.23 13.90 10.24
N GLU A 437 -14.26 14.87 9.34
CA GLU A 437 -14.43 16.27 9.73
C GLU A 437 -15.81 16.55 10.32
N LEU A 438 -16.87 16.02 9.68
CA LEU A 438 -18.24 16.08 10.20
C LEU A 438 -18.36 15.36 11.56
N PHE A 439 -17.65 14.25 11.74
CA PHE A 439 -17.61 13.53 13.00
C PHE A 439 -16.96 14.36 14.11
N LYS A 440 -15.85 15.08 13.84
CA LYS A 440 -15.23 16.00 14.81
C LYS A 440 -16.17 17.13 15.22
N GLN A 441 -16.82 17.77 14.26
CA GLN A 441 -17.79 18.84 14.55
C GLN A 441 -18.96 18.30 15.38
N ARG A 442 -19.46 17.11 15.05
CA ARG A 442 -20.50 16.45 15.82
C ARG A 442 -20.01 16.11 17.23
N TYR A 443 -18.77 15.64 17.39
CA TYR A 443 -18.14 15.31 18.67
C TYR A 443 -18.11 16.52 19.61
N GLU A 444 -17.65 17.67 19.13
CA GLU A 444 -17.62 18.92 19.91
C GLU A 444 -19.02 19.32 20.39
N ASN A 445 -20.02 19.22 19.51
CA ASN A 445 -21.41 19.49 19.87
C ASN A 445 -21.96 18.47 20.89
N VAL A 446 -21.60 17.19 20.78
CA VAL A 446 -22.01 16.14 21.74
C VAL A 446 -21.42 16.42 23.14
N LEU A 447 -20.18 16.92 23.23
CA LEU A 447 -19.58 17.33 24.49
C LEU A 447 -20.24 18.58 25.08
N LEU A 448 -20.55 19.58 24.24
CA LEU A 448 -21.29 20.76 24.66
C LEU A 448 -22.67 20.36 25.23
N ILE A 449 -23.40 19.50 24.52
CA ILE A 449 -24.68 18.94 24.96
C ILE A 449 -24.50 18.18 26.28
N SER A 450 -23.41 17.42 26.45
CA SER A 450 -23.10 16.74 27.72
C SER A 450 -23.06 17.72 28.89
N ASN A 451 -22.32 18.83 28.72
CA ASN A 451 -22.13 19.83 29.76
C ASN A 451 -23.46 20.51 30.10
N VAL A 452 -24.22 20.92 29.09
CA VAL A 452 -25.55 21.52 29.28
C VAL A 452 -26.52 20.55 29.96
N LYS A 453 -26.54 19.27 29.55
CA LYS A 453 -27.38 18.26 30.20
C LYS A 453 -27.01 18.05 31.67
N LYS A 454 -25.72 18.09 32.01
CA LYS A 454 -25.22 18.00 33.39
C LYS A 454 -25.65 19.22 34.21
N GLU A 455 -25.52 20.42 33.67
CA GLU A 455 -25.98 21.66 34.33
C GLU A 455 -27.49 21.68 34.59
N LEU A 456 -28.28 21.15 33.64
CA LEU A 456 -29.74 21.11 33.72
C LEU A 456 -30.31 19.82 34.34
N ASN A 457 -29.45 18.91 34.80
CA ASN A 457 -29.82 17.60 35.36
C ASN A 457 -30.73 16.74 34.47
N LEU A 458 -30.41 16.67 33.17
CA LEU A 458 -31.15 15.92 32.14
C LEU A 458 -30.52 14.54 31.88
N PRO A 459 -31.32 13.52 31.51
CA PRO A 459 -30.80 12.19 31.20
C PRO A 459 -29.91 12.18 29.93
N ILE A 460 -28.85 11.38 29.97
CA ILE A 460 -27.91 11.19 28.85
C ILE A 460 -28.61 10.54 27.66
N VAL A 461 -29.40 9.49 27.91
CA VAL A 461 -30.16 8.75 26.88
C VAL A 461 -31.61 9.24 26.82
N ASP A 462 -32.10 9.51 25.61
CA ASP A 462 -33.50 9.86 25.32
C ASP A 462 -33.99 9.04 24.11
N LYS A 463 -34.71 7.95 24.39
CA LYS A 463 -35.16 6.99 23.36
C LYS A 463 -36.23 7.55 22.43
N ASP A 464 -37.08 8.44 22.93
CA ASP A 464 -38.15 9.04 22.14
C ASP A 464 -37.60 10.08 21.16
N TYR A 465 -36.58 10.82 21.59
CA TYR A 465 -35.83 11.71 20.71
C TYR A 465 -35.10 10.93 19.61
N GLU A 466 -34.43 9.83 19.97
CA GLU A 466 -33.71 8.95 19.04
C GLU A 466 -34.63 8.35 17.95
N ALA A 467 -35.79 7.81 18.35
CA ALA A 467 -36.77 7.28 17.40
C ALA A 467 -37.25 8.34 16.41
N LYS A 468 -37.42 9.60 16.86
CA LYS A 468 -37.78 10.74 15.99
C LYS A 468 -36.65 11.13 15.03
N GLN A 469 -35.40 11.13 15.49
CA GLN A 469 -34.26 11.45 14.61
C GLN A 469 -34.05 10.39 13.54
N ILE A 470 -34.13 9.10 13.90
CA ILE A 470 -34.01 8.00 12.94
C ILE A 470 -35.11 8.12 11.88
N LYS A 471 -36.37 8.35 12.29
CA LYS A 471 -37.47 8.54 11.35
C LYS A 471 -37.20 9.69 10.38
N ARG A 472 -36.79 10.85 10.89
CA ARG A 472 -36.45 12.03 10.08
C ARG A 472 -35.32 11.76 9.09
N HIS A 473 -34.28 11.05 9.51
CA HIS A 473 -33.15 10.72 8.64
C HIS A 473 -33.54 9.75 7.52
N LEU A 474 -34.41 8.78 7.80
CA LEU A 474 -34.90 7.84 6.79
C LEU A 474 -35.77 8.54 5.73
N GLU A 475 -36.60 9.49 6.16
CA GLU A 475 -37.36 10.36 5.24
C GLU A 475 -36.44 11.19 4.33
N MET A 476 -35.31 11.68 4.85
CA MET A 476 -34.29 12.39 4.07
C MET A 476 -33.47 11.48 3.15
N LEU A 477 -33.24 10.21 3.55
CA LEU A 477 -32.45 9.25 2.79
C LEU A 477 -33.11 8.87 1.47
N GLY A 478 -34.44 8.75 1.44
CA GLY A 478 -35.23 8.57 0.22
C GLY A 478 -35.04 7.24 -0.54
N ASP A 479 -34.10 6.40 -0.13
CA ASP A 479 -33.77 5.12 -0.77
C ASP A 479 -34.02 3.92 0.16
N LYS A 480 -35.05 3.13 -0.17
CA LYS A 480 -35.47 1.95 0.60
C LYS A 480 -34.46 0.81 0.59
N SER A 481 -33.53 0.76 -0.37
CA SER A 481 -32.59 -0.35 -0.53
C SER A 481 -31.49 -0.39 0.52
N ILE A 482 -31.24 0.73 1.21
CA ILE A 482 -30.15 0.91 2.18
C ILE A 482 -30.64 1.31 3.59
N GLU A 483 -31.96 1.38 3.83
CA GLU A 483 -32.54 1.82 5.10
C GLU A 483 -32.07 0.98 6.29
N SER A 484 -31.97 -0.34 6.13
CA SER A 484 -31.56 -1.25 7.21
C SER A 484 -30.12 -0.97 7.65
N GLN A 485 -29.23 -0.79 6.68
CA GLN A 485 -27.82 -0.50 6.88
C GLN A 485 -27.63 0.88 7.52
N TYR A 486 -28.42 1.87 7.07
CA TYR A 486 -28.39 3.21 7.65
C TYR A 486 -28.88 3.25 9.09
N LYS A 487 -29.97 2.54 9.42
CA LYS A 487 -30.46 2.41 10.80
C LYS A 487 -29.37 1.85 11.71
N GLU A 488 -28.74 0.75 11.30
CA GLU A 488 -27.67 0.12 12.07
C GLU A 488 -26.47 1.08 12.27
N PHE A 489 -26.06 1.78 11.21
CA PHE A 489 -24.98 2.76 11.28
C PHE A 489 -25.31 3.89 12.26
N TYR A 490 -26.50 4.49 12.14
CA TYR A 490 -26.85 5.67 12.94
C TYR A 490 -27.07 5.33 14.42
N THR A 491 -27.63 4.16 14.74
CA THR A 491 -27.72 3.68 16.13
C THR A 491 -26.34 3.57 16.77
N LYS A 492 -25.33 3.03 16.06
CA LYS A 492 -23.94 2.99 16.57
C LYS A 492 -23.36 4.39 16.78
N VAL A 493 -23.67 5.35 15.91
CA VAL A 493 -23.24 6.74 16.09
C VAL A 493 -23.85 7.36 17.35
N LEU A 494 -25.11 7.05 17.67
CA LEU A 494 -25.75 7.47 18.93
C LEU A 494 -25.12 6.82 20.15
N ASP A 495 -24.84 5.51 20.11
CA ASP A 495 -24.15 4.79 21.18
C ASP A 495 -22.80 5.42 21.54
N ILE A 496 -21.98 5.73 20.53
CA ILE A 496 -20.70 6.43 20.71
C ILE A 496 -20.92 7.80 21.38
N SER A 497 -21.99 8.51 21.00
CA SER A 497 -22.31 9.81 21.58
C SER A 497 -22.60 9.69 23.08
N TYR A 498 -23.38 8.68 23.47
CA TYR A 498 -23.68 8.43 24.88
C TYR A 498 -22.42 8.09 25.67
N GLN A 499 -21.56 7.22 25.16
CA GLN A 499 -20.29 6.85 25.81
C GLN A 499 -19.38 8.07 26.04
N LEU A 500 -19.30 8.98 25.05
CA LEU A 500 -18.53 10.20 25.17
C LEU A 500 -19.10 11.17 26.20
N GLN A 501 -20.42 11.17 26.39
CA GLN A 501 -21.08 11.95 27.43
C GLN A 501 -20.88 11.36 28.84
N GLU A 502 -20.68 10.04 28.95
CA GLU A 502 -20.47 9.30 30.21
C GLU A 502 -19.07 9.50 30.84
N GLY A 503 -18.01 9.75 30.07
CA GLY A 503 -16.64 9.96 30.59
C GLY A 503 -15.82 8.67 30.77
N VAL A 504 -14.69 8.73 31.50
CA VAL A 504 -13.81 7.54 31.74
C VAL A 504 -14.55 6.55 32.66
N PRO A 505 -14.79 5.30 32.23
CA PRO A 505 -15.47 4.31 33.05
C PRO A 505 -14.72 4.04 34.36
N LYS A 506 -15.47 3.86 35.46
CA LYS A 506 -14.90 3.51 36.77
C LYS A 506 -15.30 2.11 37.19
N MET A 507 -14.35 1.35 37.70
CA MET A 507 -14.56 0.07 38.40
C MET A 507 -13.99 0.17 39.81
N ALA A 508 -14.42 -0.71 40.72
CA ALA A 508 -13.75 -0.85 42.01
C ALA A 508 -13.74 -2.28 42.52
N LEU A 509 -12.80 -2.58 43.42
CA LEU A 509 -12.84 -3.74 44.30
C LEU A 509 -13.55 -3.35 45.60
N ILE A 510 -14.54 -4.13 46.00
CA ILE A 510 -15.27 -3.95 47.26
C ILE A 510 -15.06 -5.15 48.20
N GLY A 511 -14.91 -4.89 49.50
CA GLY A 511 -14.62 -5.91 50.51
C GLY A 511 -13.96 -5.33 51.75
N LYS A 512 -13.37 -6.18 52.59
CA LYS A 512 -12.59 -5.76 53.77
C LYS A 512 -11.10 -6.02 53.59
N GLY A 513 -10.26 -5.10 54.07
CA GLY A 513 -8.80 -5.26 54.13
C GLY A 513 -8.15 -5.22 52.75
N LEU A 514 -8.52 -4.23 51.94
CA LEU A 514 -8.18 -4.09 50.52
C LEU A 514 -6.86 -3.36 50.26
N SER A 515 -6.26 -2.73 51.28
CA SER A 515 -5.04 -1.91 51.17
C SER A 515 -3.85 -2.61 50.50
N HIS A 516 -3.81 -3.95 50.55
CA HIS A 516 -2.74 -4.78 49.98
C HIS A 516 -3.13 -5.49 48.68
N SER A 517 -4.30 -5.18 48.11
CA SER A 517 -4.78 -5.84 46.89
C SER A 517 -3.96 -5.42 45.67
N LEU A 518 -3.60 -6.40 44.83
CA LEU A 518 -2.95 -6.14 43.55
C LEU A 518 -3.96 -5.77 42.44
N SER A 519 -5.27 -5.87 42.70
CA SER A 519 -6.31 -5.62 41.69
C SER A 519 -6.21 -4.24 41.02
N PRO A 520 -5.96 -3.11 41.72
CA PRO A 520 -5.82 -1.82 41.05
C PRO A 520 -4.68 -1.78 40.03
N LYS A 521 -3.50 -2.28 40.40
CA LYS A 521 -2.33 -2.36 39.51
C LYS A 521 -2.61 -3.32 38.34
N LEU A 522 -3.21 -4.47 38.61
CA LEU A 522 -3.60 -5.46 37.60
C LEU A 522 -4.55 -4.86 36.56
N HIS A 523 -5.62 -4.20 36.99
CA HIS A 523 -6.61 -3.64 36.07
C HIS A 523 -6.06 -2.45 35.26
N HIS A 524 -5.12 -1.67 35.82
CA HIS A 524 -4.36 -0.70 35.03
C HIS A 524 -3.56 -1.35 33.90
N ILE A 525 -2.83 -2.44 34.20
CA ILE A 525 -2.06 -3.18 33.19
C ILE A 525 -3.00 -3.79 32.13
N ILE A 526 -4.11 -4.41 32.54
CA ILE A 526 -5.10 -4.99 31.62
C ILE A 526 -5.64 -3.93 30.67
N GLY A 527 -6.07 -2.77 31.18
CA GLY A 527 -6.56 -1.68 30.33
C GLY A 527 -5.51 -1.21 29.32
N ARG A 528 -4.29 -0.94 29.80
CA ARG A 528 -3.17 -0.48 28.96
C ARG A 528 -2.79 -1.48 27.87
N LEU A 529 -2.72 -2.77 28.18
CA LEU A 529 -2.37 -3.81 27.19
C LEU A 529 -3.45 -4.05 26.14
N ASN A 530 -4.67 -3.54 26.36
CA ASN A 530 -5.81 -3.67 25.46
C ASN A 530 -6.27 -2.32 24.90
N ASP A 531 -5.42 -1.29 24.95
CA ASP A 531 -5.70 0.08 24.48
C ASP A 531 -7.04 0.64 24.98
N PHE A 532 -7.39 0.33 26.23
CA PHE A 532 -8.67 0.69 26.83
C PHE A 532 -8.47 1.41 28.17
N LYS A 533 -8.95 2.65 28.26
CA LYS A 533 -8.81 3.49 29.45
C LYS A 533 -10.04 3.37 30.35
N TYR A 534 -9.80 2.96 31.59
CA TYR A 534 -10.77 2.99 32.69
C TYR A 534 -10.04 3.14 34.02
N ASP A 535 -10.71 3.70 35.01
CA ASP A 535 -10.16 3.87 36.35
C ASP A 535 -10.60 2.71 37.25
N TYR A 536 -9.71 2.27 38.14
CA TYR A 536 -9.99 1.18 39.07
C TYR A 536 -9.65 1.60 40.51
N PHE A 537 -10.61 1.49 41.41
CA PHE A 537 -10.52 1.92 42.80
C PHE A 537 -10.67 0.76 43.78
N THR A 538 -10.47 1.03 45.06
CA THR A 538 -10.83 0.13 46.16
C THR A 538 -11.82 0.85 47.07
N LEU A 539 -12.91 0.18 47.45
CA LEU A 539 -13.89 0.70 48.41
C LEU A 539 -13.96 -0.30 49.58
N GLU A 540 -13.45 0.09 50.73
CA GLU A 540 -13.64 -0.68 51.97
C GLU A 540 -15.12 -0.66 52.34
N ILE A 541 -15.66 -1.84 52.67
CA ILE A 541 -17.05 -2.01 53.06
C ILE A 541 -17.06 -2.61 54.46
N GLU A 542 -17.53 -1.84 55.45
CA GLU A 542 -17.52 -2.25 56.84
C GLU A 542 -18.75 -3.05 57.25
N ASP A 543 -19.89 -2.78 56.63
CA ASP A 543 -21.16 -3.44 56.94
C ASP A 543 -22.08 -3.59 55.71
N HIS A 544 -23.27 -4.15 55.93
CA HIS A 544 -24.23 -4.36 54.85
C HIS A 544 -24.89 -3.07 54.35
N THR A 545 -24.92 -2.01 55.16
CA THR A 545 -25.46 -0.70 54.75
C THR A 545 -24.50 -0.04 53.75
N GLU A 546 -23.20 -0.09 54.00
CA GLU A 546 -22.20 0.37 53.04
C GLU A 546 -22.20 -0.47 51.75
N LEU A 547 -22.46 -1.78 51.84
CA LEU A 547 -22.62 -2.64 50.67
C LEU A 547 -23.81 -2.21 49.80
N GLU A 548 -24.96 -1.89 50.40
CA GLU A 548 -26.13 -1.38 49.68
C GLU A 548 -25.87 -0.01 49.05
N ASN A 549 -25.21 0.90 49.79
CA ASN A 549 -24.80 2.20 49.26
C ASN A 549 -23.87 2.05 48.06
N ALA A 550 -22.92 1.12 48.09
CA ALA A 550 -22.06 0.84 46.95
C ALA A 550 -22.90 0.39 45.74
N LEU A 551 -23.83 -0.56 45.90
CA LEU A 551 -24.71 -1.00 44.82
C LEU A 551 -25.57 0.13 44.24
N ASP A 552 -25.95 1.12 45.04
CA ASP A 552 -26.62 2.32 44.54
C ASP A 552 -25.73 3.16 43.62
N LEU A 553 -24.41 3.20 43.83
CA LEU A 553 -23.47 3.86 42.91
C LEU A 553 -23.44 3.16 41.55
N LEU A 554 -23.62 1.83 41.50
CA LEU A 554 -23.78 1.10 40.22
C LEU A 554 -25.09 1.48 39.53
N ARG A 555 -26.21 1.54 40.29
CA ARG A 555 -27.52 1.93 39.76
C ARG A 555 -27.53 3.36 39.23
N LYS A 556 -26.79 4.26 39.86
CA LYS A 556 -26.60 5.65 39.42
C LYS A 556 -25.56 5.82 38.31
N HIS A 557 -24.96 4.72 37.84
CA HIS A 557 -23.92 4.70 36.81
C HIS A 557 -22.65 5.49 37.17
N GLU A 558 -22.38 5.71 38.47
CA GLU A 558 -21.12 6.31 38.93
C GLU A 558 -19.94 5.34 38.79
N TYR A 559 -20.25 4.04 38.88
CA TYR A 559 -19.34 2.93 38.56
C TYR A 559 -20.00 2.01 37.52
N LYS A 560 -19.19 1.41 36.65
CA LYS A 560 -19.66 0.40 35.69
C LYS A 560 -19.75 -1.00 36.29
N ALA A 561 -18.86 -1.33 37.22
CA ALA A 561 -18.83 -2.64 37.86
C ALA A 561 -18.01 -2.64 39.16
N PHE A 562 -18.29 -3.63 40.00
CA PHE A 562 -17.48 -3.96 41.16
C PHE A 562 -16.99 -5.40 41.12
N ASN A 563 -15.69 -5.60 41.35
CA ASN A 563 -15.21 -6.88 41.84
C ASN A 563 -15.50 -6.98 43.33
N VAL A 564 -15.88 -8.16 43.79
CA VAL A 564 -16.30 -8.40 45.17
C VAL A 564 -15.34 -9.40 45.80
N THR A 565 -14.79 -9.08 46.97
CA THR A 565 -13.96 -10.00 47.75
C THR A 565 -14.57 -10.31 49.12
N THR A 566 -13.88 -11.11 49.90
CA THR A 566 -14.26 -11.51 51.26
C THR A 566 -14.64 -10.28 52.11
N PRO A 567 -15.69 -10.35 52.96
CA PRO A 567 -16.59 -11.50 53.19
C PRO A 567 -17.83 -11.56 52.29
N TYR A 568 -18.06 -10.58 51.41
CA TYR A 568 -19.38 -10.34 50.81
C TYR A 568 -19.74 -11.18 49.59
N LYS A 569 -18.84 -12.06 49.09
CA LYS A 569 -19.06 -12.83 47.85
C LYS A 569 -20.33 -13.69 47.82
N ARG A 570 -20.88 -14.07 48.98
CA ARG A 570 -22.16 -14.78 49.09
C ARG A 570 -23.29 -13.84 49.47
N ASP A 571 -23.05 -12.98 50.43
CA ASP A 571 -24.06 -12.08 50.97
C ASP A 571 -24.59 -11.08 49.94
N ILE A 572 -23.78 -10.74 48.94
CA ILE A 572 -24.17 -9.81 47.90
C ILE A 572 -25.30 -10.35 47.01
N ILE A 573 -25.46 -11.68 46.90
CA ILE A 573 -26.42 -12.33 45.99
C ILE A 573 -27.86 -11.87 46.25
N LYS A 574 -28.24 -11.63 47.51
CA LYS A 574 -29.60 -11.21 47.88
C LYS A 574 -30.00 -9.83 47.36
N TYR A 575 -29.03 -9.06 46.87
CA TYR A 575 -29.22 -7.71 46.33
C TYR A 575 -29.20 -7.65 44.80
N LEU A 576 -29.01 -8.79 44.12
CA LEU A 576 -28.84 -8.86 42.67
C LEU A 576 -30.12 -9.36 42.00
N ASP A 577 -30.39 -8.84 40.81
CA ASP A 577 -31.59 -9.16 40.05
C ASP A 577 -31.40 -10.45 39.22
N VAL A 578 -30.19 -10.65 38.69
CA VAL A 578 -29.87 -11.77 37.79
C VAL A 578 -28.51 -12.34 38.13
N LEU A 579 -28.38 -13.67 38.11
CA LEU A 579 -27.09 -14.37 38.19
C LEU A 579 -26.74 -14.98 36.84
N THR A 580 -25.47 -14.93 36.46
CA THR A 580 -24.97 -15.72 35.33
C THR A 580 -24.99 -17.22 35.68
N ASN A 581 -24.88 -18.08 34.65
CA ASN A 581 -24.77 -19.52 34.88
C ASN A 581 -23.57 -19.87 35.79
N LYS A 582 -22.44 -19.17 35.66
CA LYS A 582 -21.26 -19.38 36.53
C LYS A 582 -21.58 -19.04 37.99
N ALA A 583 -22.16 -17.88 38.24
CA ALA A 583 -22.54 -17.46 39.60
C ALA A 583 -23.63 -18.34 40.20
N HIS A 584 -24.64 -18.70 39.42
CA HIS A 584 -25.72 -19.59 39.85
C HIS A 584 -25.19 -20.98 40.21
N PHE A 585 -24.34 -21.55 39.35
CA PHE A 585 -23.76 -22.88 39.55
C PHE A 585 -22.80 -22.94 40.75
N THR A 586 -22.03 -21.87 40.98
CA THR A 586 -21.06 -21.80 42.08
C THR A 586 -21.67 -21.33 43.40
N GLY A 587 -22.80 -20.63 43.38
CA GLY A 587 -23.41 -20.01 44.56
C GLY A 587 -22.56 -18.88 45.16
N VAL A 588 -21.69 -18.27 44.34
CA VAL A 588 -20.71 -17.26 44.75
C VAL A 588 -20.66 -16.19 43.65
N VAL A 589 -20.54 -14.92 44.05
CA VAL A 589 -20.41 -13.77 43.14
C VAL A 589 -19.14 -13.00 43.50
N ASN A 590 -18.26 -12.79 42.53
CA ASN A 590 -17.07 -11.94 42.69
C ASN A 590 -16.99 -10.81 41.64
N LEU A 591 -18.04 -10.63 40.83
CA LEU A 591 -18.22 -9.52 39.91
C LEU A 591 -19.69 -9.11 39.87
N VAL A 592 -19.96 -7.81 40.02
CA VAL A 592 -21.30 -7.22 39.88
C VAL A 592 -21.24 -6.05 38.90
N TYR A 593 -22.20 -5.98 37.98
CA TYR A 593 -22.31 -4.90 36.99
C TYR A 593 -23.78 -4.67 36.62
N VAL A 594 -24.06 -3.53 35.98
CA VAL A 594 -25.40 -3.23 35.47
C VAL A 594 -25.49 -3.61 33.99
N ARG A 595 -26.49 -4.41 33.63
CA ARG A 595 -26.82 -4.70 32.23
C ARG A 595 -28.33 -4.64 32.04
N ASN A 596 -28.78 -3.91 31.02
CA ASN A 596 -30.20 -3.68 30.74
C ASN A 596 -31.00 -3.16 31.95
N GLY A 597 -30.37 -2.32 32.79
CA GLY A 597 -30.99 -1.75 33.99
C GLY A 597 -31.07 -2.70 35.19
N GLN A 598 -30.53 -3.93 35.08
CA GLN A 598 -30.53 -4.93 36.15
C GLN A 598 -29.12 -5.11 36.74
N LEU A 599 -29.04 -5.33 38.05
CA LEU A 599 -27.81 -5.75 38.74
C LEU A 599 -27.55 -7.23 38.46
N VAL A 600 -26.45 -7.50 37.76
CA VAL A 600 -26.05 -8.84 37.36
C VAL A 600 -24.85 -9.30 38.19
N GLY A 601 -24.97 -10.46 38.82
CA GLY A 601 -23.89 -11.15 39.51
C GLY A 601 -23.22 -12.20 38.62
N ASP A 602 -21.90 -12.15 38.54
CA ASP A 602 -21.06 -13.14 37.87
C ASP A 602 -19.96 -13.68 38.80
N ASN A 603 -19.44 -14.86 38.45
CA ASN A 603 -18.29 -15.47 39.11
C ASN A 603 -17.16 -15.66 38.10
N VAL A 604 -16.18 -14.76 38.13
CA VAL A 604 -14.95 -14.80 37.35
C VAL A 604 -13.81 -15.53 38.05
N ASP A 605 -13.94 -15.88 39.34
CA ASP A 605 -13.01 -16.84 39.97
C ASP A 605 -13.10 -18.20 39.25
N PHE A 606 -14.29 -18.55 38.73
CA PHE A 606 -14.50 -19.72 37.89
C PHE A 606 -13.54 -19.75 36.70
N ASP A 607 -13.43 -18.64 35.96
CA ASP A 607 -12.52 -18.54 34.80
C ASP A 607 -11.05 -18.65 35.22
N GLY A 608 -10.69 -18.02 36.34
CA GLY A 608 -9.35 -18.09 36.91
C GLY A 608 -8.94 -19.51 37.32
N ILE A 609 -9.84 -20.24 37.98
CA ILE A 609 -9.60 -21.62 38.41
C ILE A 609 -9.53 -22.56 37.20
N VAL A 610 -10.45 -22.44 36.23
CA VAL A 610 -10.40 -23.23 34.98
C VAL A 610 -9.06 -23.01 34.26
N TYR A 611 -8.60 -21.76 34.18
CA TYR A 611 -7.31 -21.45 33.59
C TYR A 611 -6.15 -22.11 34.36
N SER A 612 -6.09 -21.92 35.69
CA SER A 612 -5.02 -22.48 36.54
C SER A 612 -4.97 -24.01 36.50
N LEU A 613 -6.12 -24.70 36.58
CA LEU A 613 -6.17 -26.16 36.50
C LEU A 613 -5.66 -26.69 35.14
N LYS A 614 -5.93 -25.96 34.04
CA LYS A 614 -5.40 -26.31 32.72
C LYS A 614 -3.89 -26.12 32.57
N GLN A 615 -3.25 -25.38 33.48
CA GLN A 615 -1.78 -25.22 33.50
C GLN A 615 -1.07 -26.33 34.29
N ILE A 616 -1.81 -27.17 35.02
CA ILE A 616 -1.22 -28.27 35.80
C ILE A 616 -0.75 -29.36 34.84
N ASP A 617 0.55 -29.62 34.82
CA ASP A 617 1.21 -30.55 33.90
C ASP A 617 1.19 -32.02 34.37
N ILE A 618 0.24 -32.35 35.26
CA ILE A 618 -0.01 -33.72 35.70
C ILE A 618 -1.44 -34.13 35.36
N ASN A 619 -1.65 -35.43 35.14
CA ASN A 619 -2.97 -35.93 34.80
C ASN A 619 -3.89 -35.88 36.03
N LEU A 620 -4.80 -34.90 36.06
CA LEU A 620 -5.75 -34.66 37.15
C LEU A 620 -6.65 -35.87 37.44
N GLN A 621 -6.90 -36.76 36.47
CA GLN A 621 -7.74 -37.96 36.67
C GLN A 621 -7.01 -39.09 37.41
N LYS A 622 -5.67 -39.05 37.47
CA LYS A 622 -4.86 -40.13 38.07
C LYS A 622 -4.55 -39.90 39.56
N HIS A 623 -4.99 -38.79 40.12
CA HIS A 623 -4.68 -38.39 41.48
C HIS A 623 -5.95 -37.91 42.20
N PRO A 624 -6.19 -38.33 43.45
CA PRO A 624 -7.24 -37.72 44.26
C PRO A 624 -7.00 -36.22 44.41
N ILE A 625 -8.05 -35.41 44.36
CA ILE A 625 -7.96 -33.94 44.52
C ILE A 625 -8.46 -33.56 45.91
N ILE A 626 -7.60 -32.90 46.69
CA ILE A 626 -7.86 -32.50 48.07
C ILE A 626 -7.96 -30.98 48.11
N ILE A 627 -9.10 -30.45 48.57
CA ILE A 627 -9.34 -29.01 48.70
C ILE A 627 -9.31 -28.63 50.18
N LEU A 628 -8.30 -27.86 50.60
CA LEU A 628 -8.25 -27.34 51.97
C LEU A 628 -9.16 -26.13 52.11
N GLY A 629 -10.12 -26.21 53.04
CA GLY A 629 -11.07 -25.14 53.33
C GLY A 629 -12.47 -25.38 52.76
N THR A 630 -13.45 -24.65 53.29
CA THR A 630 -14.89 -24.78 52.95
C THR A 630 -15.53 -23.42 52.61
N GLY A 631 -14.69 -22.43 52.30
CA GLY A 631 -15.11 -21.06 51.96
C GLY A 631 -15.68 -20.90 50.55
N ALA A 632 -15.96 -19.66 50.15
CA ALA A 632 -16.51 -19.36 48.82
C ALA A 632 -15.58 -19.78 47.67
N THR A 633 -14.27 -19.60 47.85
CA THR A 633 -13.27 -20.07 46.87
C THR A 633 -13.24 -21.59 46.79
N ALA A 634 -13.28 -22.29 47.94
CA ALA A 634 -13.36 -23.76 47.99
C ALA A 634 -14.54 -24.30 47.20
N GLN A 635 -15.72 -23.71 47.41
CA GLN A 635 -16.94 -24.08 46.69
C GLN A 635 -16.81 -23.85 45.18
N THR A 636 -16.18 -22.74 44.77
CA THR A 636 -15.94 -22.47 43.34
C THR A 636 -14.99 -23.50 42.73
N VAL A 637 -13.91 -23.88 43.43
CA VAL A 637 -12.99 -24.94 42.97
C VAL A 637 -13.73 -26.26 42.81
N GLY A 638 -14.49 -26.70 43.82
CA GLY A 638 -15.25 -27.94 43.73
C GLY A 638 -16.21 -27.96 42.53
N ARG A 639 -16.93 -26.86 42.29
CA ARG A 639 -17.86 -26.74 41.16
C ARG A 639 -17.15 -26.76 39.81
N VAL A 640 -15.97 -26.13 39.69
CA VAL A 640 -15.16 -26.25 38.47
C VAL A 640 -14.76 -27.71 38.23
N LEU A 641 -14.35 -28.43 39.28
CA LEU A 641 -14.01 -29.85 39.19
C LEU A 641 -15.21 -30.73 38.82
N ASP A 642 -16.40 -30.45 39.35
CA ASP A 642 -17.65 -31.11 38.92
C ASP A 642 -17.86 -30.95 37.40
N GLY A 643 -17.69 -29.73 36.89
CA GLY A 643 -17.78 -29.42 35.46
C GLY A 643 -16.70 -30.10 34.60
N MET A 644 -15.57 -30.47 35.21
CA MET A 644 -14.48 -31.24 34.60
C MET A 644 -14.63 -32.76 34.82
N MET A 645 -15.69 -33.21 35.51
CA MET A 645 -15.94 -34.61 35.88
C MET A 645 -14.78 -35.22 36.71
N LEU A 646 -14.25 -34.45 37.66
CA LEU A 646 -13.17 -34.86 38.55
C LEU A 646 -13.69 -35.02 39.98
N GLU A 647 -13.36 -36.14 40.63
CA GLU A 647 -13.67 -36.37 42.04
C GLU A 647 -12.72 -35.59 42.96
N TYR A 648 -13.26 -35.04 44.04
CA TYR A 648 -12.51 -34.29 45.03
C TYR A 648 -13.08 -34.43 46.44
N THR A 649 -12.25 -34.12 47.42
CA THR A 649 -12.58 -34.17 48.85
C THR A 649 -12.20 -32.85 49.52
N PHE A 650 -13.11 -32.27 50.29
CA PHE A 650 -12.83 -31.10 51.12
C PHE A 650 -12.20 -31.48 52.45
N VAL A 651 -11.31 -30.63 52.96
CA VAL A 651 -10.73 -30.78 54.30
C VAL A 651 -11.13 -29.59 55.16
N SER A 652 -11.71 -29.88 56.33
CA SER A 652 -12.19 -28.88 57.28
C SER A 652 -11.68 -29.14 58.68
N ARG A 653 -11.43 -28.06 59.45
CA ARG A 653 -11.18 -28.15 60.89
C ARG A 653 -12.41 -28.62 61.67
N ASN A 654 -13.60 -28.46 61.09
CA ASN A 654 -14.89 -28.85 61.66
C ASN A 654 -15.71 -29.58 60.58
N PRO A 655 -15.43 -30.86 60.28
CA PRO A 655 -16.11 -31.60 59.21
C PRO A 655 -17.61 -31.80 59.49
N ASN A 656 -18.00 -31.88 60.76
CA ASN A 656 -19.39 -32.08 61.19
C ASN A 656 -20.25 -30.80 61.22
N LYS A 657 -19.67 -29.63 60.95
CA LYS A 657 -20.43 -28.36 60.91
C LYS A 657 -21.25 -28.33 59.61
N LYS A 658 -22.58 -28.17 59.70
CA LYS A 658 -23.50 -28.07 58.54
C LYS A 658 -22.93 -27.09 57.50
N SER A 659 -22.32 -27.63 56.47
CA SER A 659 -21.92 -26.94 55.25
C SER A 659 -22.64 -27.62 54.11
N ASN A 660 -23.06 -26.87 53.09
CA ASN A 660 -23.73 -27.43 51.91
C ASN A 660 -22.75 -28.14 50.97
N LEU A 661 -21.67 -28.72 51.50
CA LEU A 661 -20.60 -29.37 50.78
C LEU A 661 -20.65 -30.87 51.08
N GLU A 662 -20.56 -31.68 50.03
CA GLU A 662 -20.44 -33.13 50.11
C GLU A 662 -18.95 -33.53 50.22
N ASN A 663 -18.65 -34.74 50.70
CA ASN A 663 -17.29 -35.29 50.80
C ASN A 663 -16.30 -34.42 51.60
N VAL A 664 -16.62 -34.12 52.87
CA VAL A 664 -15.78 -33.35 53.79
C VAL A 664 -15.13 -34.26 54.82
N ILE A 665 -13.80 -34.23 54.92
CA ILE A 665 -13.00 -34.98 55.91
C ILE A 665 -12.27 -34.04 56.89
N SER A 666 -11.81 -34.59 58.00
CA SER A 666 -10.91 -33.93 58.96
C SER A 666 -9.46 -33.92 58.48
N TYR A 667 -8.65 -33.06 59.10
CA TYR A 667 -7.20 -33.06 58.90
C TYR A 667 -6.53 -34.36 59.39
N GLU A 668 -7.14 -35.10 60.31
CA GLU A 668 -6.62 -36.40 60.74
C GLU A 668 -6.84 -37.48 59.67
N GLU A 669 -8.02 -37.47 59.03
CA GLU A 669 -8.32 -38.39 57.92
C GLU A 669 -7.44 -38.12 56.69
N LEU A 670 -7.05 -36.86 56.46
CA LEU A 670 -6.11 -36.49 55.40
C LEU A 670 -4.78 -37.24 55.51
N LYS A 671 -4.28 -37.48 56.74
CA LYS A 671 -2.97 -38.12 56.98
C LYS A 671 -2.86 -39.53 56.40
N HIS A 672 -4.00 -40.20 56.20
CA HIS A 672 -4.08 -41.56 55.63
C HIS A 672 -4.00 -41.58 54.10
N LEU A 673 -4.14 -40.44 53.43
CA LEU A 673 -4.08 -40.33 51.97
C LEU A 673 -2.64 -40.09 51.48
N LYS A 674 -2.32 -40.56 50.27
CA LYS A 674 -1.03 -40.32 49.60
C LYS A 674 -1.24 -40.11 48.10
N HIS A 675 -0.28 -39.47 47.44
CA HIS A 675 -0.26 -39.26 45.98
C HIS A 675 -1.43 -38.43 45.43
N TYR A 676 -1.81 -37.37 46.14
CA TYR A 676 -2.94 -36.49 45.81
C TYR A 676 -2.50 -35.12 45.26
N ILE A 677 -3.43 -34.38 44.66
CA ILE A 677 -3.27 -32.97 44.31
C ILE A 677 -3.85 -32.15 45.44
N LEU A 678 -3.05 -31.25 46.01
CA LEU A 678 -3.47 -30.41 47.13
C LEU A 678 -3.81 -29.00 46.62
N ILE A 679 -5.06 -28.59 46.79
CA ILE A 679 -5.52 -27.23 46.48
C ILE A 679 -5.81 -26.49 47.78
N ASN A 680 -4.96 -25.53 48.15
CA ASN A 680 -5.22 -24.68 49.32
C ASN A 680 -6.17 -23.55 48.95
N THR A 681 -7.32 -23.47 49.63
CA THR A 681 -8.28 -22.36 49.52
C THR A 681 -8.51 -21.64 50.85
N THR A 682 -7.71 -21.96 51.87
CA THR A 682 -7.72 -21.28 53.16
C THR A 682 -6.88 -19.99 53.09
N PRO A 683 -7.10 -19.02 54.00
CA PRO A 683 -6.24 -17.84 54.09
C PRO A 683 -4.91 -18.10 54.81
N VAL A 684 -4.61 -19.33 55.24
CA VAL A 684 -3.41 -19.65 56.02
C VAL A 684 -2.17 -19.52 55.14
N GLY A 685 -1.21 -18.71 55.57
CA GLY A 685 -0.02 -18.37 54.78
C GLY A 685 -0.15 -17.12 53.90
N MET A 686 -1.30 -16.43 53.94
CA MET A 686 -1.51 -15.15 53.27
C MET A 686 -0.88 -14.01 54.08
N TYR A 687 -0.36 -12.97 53.40
CA TYR A 687 0.10 -11.74 54.06
C TYR A 687 -1.02 -11.14 54.95
N PRO A 688 -0.71 -10.69 56.18
CA PRO A 688 0.61 -10.55 56.80
C PRO A 688 1.17 -11.83 57.45
N ASN A 689 0.37 -12.87 57.62
CA ASN A 689 0.74 -14.12 58.30
C ASN A 689 1.43 -15.13 57.36
N SER A 690 2.43 -14.66 56.60
CA SER A 690 3.09 -15.41 55.52
C SER A 690 3.94 -16.60 55.97
N ASN A 691 4.18 -16.75 57.27
CA ASN A 691 5.04 -17.80 57.83
C ASN A 691 4.27 -19.09 58.20
N GLU A 692 2.94 -19.07 58.13
CA GLU A 692 2.08 -20.21 58.43
C GLU A 692 1.90 -21.13 57.20
N MET A 693 1.50 -22.38 57.46
CA MET A 693 1.09 -23.33 56.43
C MET A 693 -0.20 -24.04 56.90
N PRO A 694 -1.12 -24.37 55.98
CA PRO A 694 -2.36 -25.05 56.35
C PRO A 694 -2.16 -26.52 56.71
N VAL A 695 -1.02 -27.10 56.31
CA VAL A 695 -0.58 -28.46 56.61
C VAL A 695 0.92 -28.48 56.89
N ASP A 696 1.37 -29.51 57.58
CA ASP A 696 2.74 -29.84 57.93
C ASP A 696 3.54 -30.43 56.76
N LEU A 697 4.87 -30.42 56.86
CA LEU A 697 5.78 -30.83 55.78
C LEU A 697 5.53 -32.28 55.31
N GLU A 698 5.20 -33.17 56.23
CA GLU A 698 4.90 -34.58 55.92
C GLU A 698 3.71 -34.71 54.96
N GLU A 699 2.70 -33.84 55.08
CA GLU A 699 1.55 -33.83 54.17
C GLU A 699 1.91 -33.23 52.80
N ILE A 700 2.75 -32.20 52.78
CA ILE A 700 3.23 -31.60 51.53
C ILE A 700 4.03 -32.63 50.71
N GLU A 701 4.85 -33.46 51.37
CA GLU A 701 5.64 -34.51 50.70
C GLU A 701 4.77 -35.60 50.06
N LYS A 702 3.57 -35.85 50.60
CA LYS A 702 2.58 -36.80 50.06
C LYS A 702 1.86 -36.26 48.82
N ALA A 703 1.84 -34.95 48.61
CA ALA A 703 1.21 -34.32 47.46
C ALA A 703 2.06 -34.48 46.19
N SER A 704 1.41 -34.90 45.09
CA SER A 704 2.00 -34.94 43.75
C SER A 704 2.10 -33.54 43.14
N TYR A 705 1.21 -32.63 43.54
CA TYR A 705 1.17 -31.24 43.09
C TYR A 705 0.45 -30.38 44.12
N VAL A 706 0.89 -29.12 44.26
CA VAL A 706 0.27 -28.13 45.16
C VAL A 706 -0.21 -26.93 44.35
N PHE A 707 -1.49 -26.59 44.45
CA PHE A 707 -2.04 -25.32 43.96
C PHE A 707 -2.51 -24.49 45.16
N ASP A 708 -1.85 -23.36 45.40
CA ASP A 708 -2.26 -22.43 46.45
C ASP A 708 -2.96 -21.23 45.81
N VAL A 709 -4.22 -20.97 46.15
CA VAL A 709 -4.98 -19.82 45.58
C VAL A 709 -4.53 -18.48 46.15
N ILE A 710 -3.75 -18.49 47.24
CA ILE A 710 -3.12 -17.29 47.78
C ILE A 710 -2.11 -16.78 46.75
N TYR A 711 -2.09 -15.48 46.48
CA TYR A 711 -1.16 -14.86 45.52
C TYR A 711 -0.10 -13.98 46.18
N ASN A 712 -0.20 -13.73 47.49
CA ASN A 712 0.72 -12.91 48.25
C ASN A 712 0.99 -13.53 49.65
N PRO A 713 2.23 -13.98 49.94
CA PRO A 713 3.46 -13.83 49.13
C PRO A 713 3.53 -14.74 47.90
N ASP A 714 4.47 -14.47 46.99
CA ASP A 714 4.71 -15.25 45.78
C ASP A 714 6.18 -15.73 45.66
N PRO A 715 6.48 -17.03 45.83
CA PRO A 715 5.55 -18.11 46.20
C PRO A 715 5.20 -18.12 47.70
N THR A 716 4.06 -18.71 48.07
CA THR A 716 3.75 -19.02 49.48
C THR A 716 4.72 -20.04 50.07
N LYS A 717 4.77 -20.10 51.39
CA LYS A 717 5.56 -21.11 52.11
C LYS A 717 5.12 -22.53 51.74
N LEU A 718 3.81 -22.74 51.58
CA LEU A 718 3.24 -24.02 51.12
C LEU A 718 3.79 -24.44 49.75
N VAL A 719 3.76 -23.53 48.76
CA VAL A 719 4.28 -23.80 47.40
C VAL A 719 5.80 -23.99 47.41
N ARG A 720 6.53 -23.26 48.26
CA ARG A 720 8.00 -23.36 48.37
C ARG A 720 8.47 -24.74 48.82
N PHE A 721 7.71 -25.41 49.69
CA PHE A 721 8.02 -26.76 50.17
C PHE A 721 7.42 -27.87 49.30
N ALA A 722 6.60 -27.54 48.30
CA ALA A 722 6.02 -28.50 47.38
C ALA A 722 7.06 -29.02 46.37
N LYS A 723 6.96 -30.29 45.97
CA LYS A 723 7.78 -30.86 44.88
C LYS A 723 7.53 -30.13 43.56
N ILE A 724 6.26 -29.89 43.26
CA ILE A 724 5.78 -29.12 42.12
C ILE A 724 4.56 -28.33 42.61
N GLY A 725 4.49 -27.04 42.31
CA GLY A 725 3.32 -26.26 42.67
C GLY A 725 3.20 -24.90 42.00
N MET A 726 2.00 -24.35 42.12
CA MET A 726 1.60 -23.06 41.55
C MET A 726 0.95 -22.21 42.64
N ASN A 727 1.25 -20.91 42.60
CA ASN A 727 0.67 -19.89 43.46
C ASN A 727 -0.50 -19.16 42.76
N GLY A 728 -1.34 -18.47 43.51
CA GLY A 728 -2.63 -17.94 43.04
C GLY A 728 -2.53 -16.73 42.11
N LYS A 729 -1.33 -16.25 41.79
CA LYS A 729 -1.15 -15.04 40.97
C LYS A 729 -1.69 -15.21 39.55
N ASP A 730 -1.56 -16.40 38.97
CA ASP A 730 -2.08 -16.71 37.63
C ASP A 730 -3.61 -16.72 37.61
N MET A 731 -4.22 -17.26 38.69
CA MET A 731 -5.67 -17.22 38.90
C MET A 731 -6.16 -15.78 39.04
N LEU A 732 -5.44 -14.93 39.79
CA LEU A 732 -5.76 -13.51 39.97
C LEU A 732 -5.75 -12.75 38.63
N ILE A 733 -4.75 -12.99 37.79
CA ILE A 733 -4.64 -12.35 36.46
C ILE A 733 -5.78 -12.81 35.55
N ALA A 734 -6.02 -14.13 35.48
CA ALA A 734 -7.06 -14.70 34.63
C ALA A 734 -8.47 -14.19 35.02
N GLN A 735 -8.79 -14.11 36.32
CA GLN A 735 -10.07 -13.54 36.75
C GLN A 735 -10.17 -12.02 36.46
N GLY A 736 -9.06 -11.30 36.51
CA GLY A 736 -9.01 -9.88 36.17
C GLY A 736 -9.32 -9.65 34.69
N ILE A 737 -8.75 -10.45 33.80
CA ILE A 737 -9.04 -10.40 32.35
C ILE A 737 -10.50 -10.80 32.08
N ALA A 738 -11.01 -11.83 32.76
CA ALA A 738 -12.41 -12.24 32.66
C ALA A 738 -13.37 -11.12 33.11
N SER A 739 -13.04 -10.41 34.21
CA SER A 739 -13.79 -9.22 34.65
C SER A 739 -13.83 -8.15 33.58
N PHE A 740 -12.68 -7.81 33.01
CA PHE A 740 -12.55 -6.82 31.95
C PHE A 740 -13.38 -7.19 30.72
N ASN A 741 -13.31 -8.45 30.29
CA ASN A 741 -14.12 -8.96 29.17
C ASN A 741 -15.62 -8.83 29.45
N GLN A 742 -16.06 -9.25 30.64
CA GLN A 742 -17.48 -9.26 30.97
C GLN A 742 -18.08 -7.86 31.08
N VAL A 743 -17.34 -6.92 31.67
CA VAL A 743 -17.81 -5.54 31.93
C VAL A 743 -17.81 -4.70 30.65
N PHE A 744 -16.77 -4.81 29.83
CA PHE A 744 -16.58 -3.96 28.66
C PHE A 744 -16.91 -4.64 27.32
N ASP A 745 -17.55 -5.81 27.38
CA ASP A 745 -17.91 -6.66 26.23
C ASP A 745 -16.72 -6.91 25.27
N LYS A 746 -15.57 -7.21 25.86
CA LYS A 746 -14.32 -7.50 25.14
C LYS A 746 -14.12 -9.00 25.02
N LYS A 747 -13.34 -9.41 24.01
CA LYS A 747 -13.01 -10.81 23.72
C LYS A 747 -11.50 -11.06 23.84
N VAL A 748 -10.89 -10.60 24.94
CA VAL A 748 -9.47 -10.82 25.21
C VAL A 748 -9.26 -12.30 25.56
N VAL A 749 -8.42 -12.98 24.79
CA VAL A 749 -8.11 -14.40 25.00
C VAL A 749 -7.15 -14.55 26.19
N ILE A 750 -7.57 -15.30 27.21
CA ILE A 750 -6.73 -15.64 28.38
C ILE A 750 -5.71 -16.70 27.97
N SER A 751 -4.56 -16.27 27.44
CA SER A 751 -3.47 -17.12 26.98
C SER A 751 -2.30 -17.13 27.97
N LYS A 752 -1.52 -18.22 27.98
CA LYS A 752 -0.30 -18.34 28.80
C LYS A 752 0.66 -17.18 28.60
N THR A 753 0.88 -16.78 27.35
CA THR A 753 1.76 -15.65 27.00
C THR A 753 1.28 -14.32 27.59
N LEU A 754 -0.03 -14.07 27.56
CA LEU A 754 -0.59 -12.84 28.12
C LEU A 754 -0.52 -12.83 29.65
N VAL A 755 -0.83 -13.96 30.29
CA VAL A 755 -0.75 -14.09 31.75
C VAL A 755 0.68 -13.89 32.23
N GLU A 756 1.67 -14.52 31.60
CA GLU A 756 3.10 -14.32 31.96
C GLU A 756 3.55 -12.88 31.76
N LYS A 757 3.10 -12.21 30.70
CA LYS A 757 3.41 -10.78 30.46
C LYS A 757 2.89 -9.90 31.59
N ILE A 758 1.63 -10.07 31.98
CA ILE A 758 1.01 -9.31 33.08
C ILE A 758 1.68 -9.64 34.41
N LYS A 759 1.98 -10.92 34.64
CA LYS A 759 2.66 -11.39 35.86
C LYS A 759 4.03 -10.75 36.03
N LYS A 760 4.79 -10.60 34.95
CA LYS A 760 6.08 -9.91 34.94
C LYS A 760 5.93 -8.45 35.36
N GLU A 761 5.01 -7.71 34.74
CA GLU A 761 4.76 -6.30 35.06
C GLU A 761 4.16 -6.06 36.46
N LEU A 762 3.46 -7.05 37.03
CA LEU A 762 3.00 -6.97 38.41
C LEU A 762 4.16 -7.04 39.41
N ASN A 763 5.25 -7.73 39.06
CA ASN A 763 6.44 -7.91 39.89
C ASN A 763 7.49 -6.79 39.75
N GLU A 764 7.44 -6.02 38.66
CA GLU A 764 8.20 -4.77 38.44
C GLU A 764 7.54 -3.59 39.16
#